data_AF-A0A9P3H139-F1
#
_entry.id   AF-A0A9P3H139-F1
#
_cell.length_a   1.000
_cell.length_b   1.000
_cell.length_c   1.000
_cell.angle_alpha   90.00
_cell.angle_beta   90.00
_cell.angle_gamma   90.00
#
_symmetry.space_group_name_H-M   'P 1'
#
loop_
_entity.id
_entity.type
_entity.pdbx_description
1 polymer ?
#
loop_
_entity_poly.entity_id
_entity_poly.type
_entity_poly.pdbx_seq_one_letter_code
_entity_poly.pdbx_strand_id
1 'polypeptide(L)'
;MAKNKGKAKAKSSSNLLLRSSGSSTNQPQSSTSRSFPVDSSSQPAISLSAMTDSTMADSTDSLIPNSEISLCCVVDGRSTTFSADILPTKTVDHLKQLICTPARFPGIAPELLTLWKVSIPLLPKKDRREILLDKVPSKEELDESDKISRVFSVQPPEKTIHIIVQPPSQVHAPPFSEDLRPDSPLSGDLRIDIKKITERFFARETEVVRFLTRFVQGHESLPRTTGSFAGLPRVWLRNQQARDDKHPSLLFLDLPDPSTSREPSKELTSDAILDLIKRCPGNVPIFGVSGCGKTRGLIELLSRHWGFYFNASGEDLGSDDMSTLLAQVGSRLGTNRGANNRYARTMTYLLFLSRLLILQFCLRVDGSQSFTSARWTLLQACPHMFMDVFEKLFQRLLPLYQRSVEDEPALMDIVRQALQNTRAYLIMHGGAPQFLVDTRLFVVLDEAQILGEDHVGHFESLSGTKVDRPLLSPILYGFRNIESIGDLTILTSGTGLSVYTLNWARSSGMKRVSGAFDYMEFMGWTNRESVDTYIASVRNQLLTEDARLALDDLLPPEARDLLLKTLVGRFRPIVTAIETIISNGTPGFWKQAIEYTEARLVSWEQRREHGNLIHEIIRLEDKYRKNLDVFQELCTVEEVLGLLLFQRYMFGADSLVLQDAIPELVERAFGRIKIVDGAARTVLDEPFAMKAAENYVRARDAGFIKTMDQWMQRSNNASVHGFAWELMMMNVFIETFKTRALSDWPHNPSISSQCSALDGNATIVGLDEQGLQCGISHEHIQMKEFMSAHVNNGSMHNGRAVPPFFFPKAKPSGPDVVFYIRVKEKLFPVFAQLKLRQIMVTAAVKSALKTVSAHNIENHVKDLGSFCPTDNTYISMIIAYPATVVAKLRPRPDPVYNLRPRPDPKHKRLKQVTVIIDKGNISEIFPQSHVDFLNGIKGPIKRHALGTLEAESLKKTRM
;
A
#
# COMPACT_ATOMS: atom_id res chain seq x y z
N MET A 1 46.40 24.38 -24.71
CA MET A 1 46.86 25.71 -24.26
C MET A 1 45.73 26.30 -23.42
N ALA A 2 45.77 26.17 -22.09
CA ALA A 2 46.49 27.03 -21.13
C ALA A 2 45.91 28.45 -21.10
N LYS A 3 45.57 29.09 -19.97
CA LYS A 3 45.65 28.76 -18.54
C LYS A 3 45.06 29.98 -17.79
N ASN A 4 44.36 29.74 -16.67
CA ASN A 4 44.46 30.45 -15.36
C ASN A 4 44.21 31.98 -15.30
N LYS A 5 43.79 32.64 -14.21
CA LYS A 5 43.62 32.48 -12.74
C LYS A 5 42.76 33.72 -12.35
N GLY A 6 41.95 33.83 -11.29
CA GLY A 6 41.99 33.28 -9.95
C GLY A 6 41.91 34.42 -8.91
N LYS A 7 41.26 34.12 -7.78
CA LYS A 7 41.38 34.70 -6.41
C LYS A 7 40.27 35.59 -5.82
N ALA A 8 39.94 35.16 -4.61
CA ALA A 8 39.05 35.69 -3.58
C ALA A 8 39.64 36.84 -2.75
N LYS A 9 38.79 37.57 -2.01
CA LYS A 9 38.85 37.74 -0.53
C LYS A 9 37.79 38.72 0.03
N ALA A 10 37.06 38.23 1.03
CA ALA A 10 36.78 38.76 2.39
C ALA A 10 36.53 40.26 2.67
N LYS A 11 35.49 40.51 3.49
CA LYS A 11 35.34 41.43 4.67
C LYS A 11 33.85 41.82 4.80
N SER A 12 33.24 42.18 5.92
CA SER A 12 33.51 42.20 7.37
C SER A 12 32.40 43.07 7.98
N SER A 13 31.94 42.75 9.20
CA SER A 13 31.37 43.70 10.21
C SER A 13 29.99 44.31 9.90
N SER A 14 29.08 44.63 10.85
CA SER A 14 29.09 44.67 12.32
C SER A 14 27.72 45.13 12.85
N ASN A 15 27.32 44.61 14.02
CA ASN A 15 26.62 45.27 15.15
C ASN A 15 25.19 45.87 14.94
N LEU A 16 24.28 45.98 15.91
CA LEU A 16 24.38 46.35 17.33
C LEU A 16 23.00 46.15 18.05
N LEU A 17 23.02 45.96 19.38
CA LEU A 17 22.01 46.24 20.45
C LEU A 17 20.80 45.30 20.67
N LEU A 18 20.68 44.58 21.81
CA LEU A 18 20.40 44.95 23.23
C LEU A 18 18.91 45.11 23.56
N ARG A 19 18.32 44.16 24.33
CA ARG A 19 17.94 44.36 25.75
C ARG A 19 17.20 43.18 26.38
N SER A 20 17.46 43.06 27.67
CA SER A 20 17.08 42.10 28.71
C SER A 20 15.76 42.42 29.43
N SER A 21 15.13 41.39 30.01
CA SER A 21 14.48 41.32 31.35
C SER A 21 13.59 40.05 31.36
N GLY A 22 13.44 39.21 32.39
CA GLY A 22 13.85 39.27 33.80
C GLY A 22 12.63 39.06 34.70
N SER A 23 12.66 38.02 35.57
CA SER A 23 11.77 37.74 36.73
C SER A 23 10.38 37.13 36.43
N SER A 24 9.73 36.31 37.28
CA SER A 24 10.07 35.54 38.50
C SER A 24 8.82 34.73 38.92
N THR A 25 9.04 33.55 39.51
CA THR A 25 8.27 32.87 40.59
C THR A 25 6.73 32.94 40.67
N ASN A 26 6.09 31.76 40.75
CA ASN A 26 5.27 31.37 41.91
C ASN A 26 4.75 29.91 41.81
N GLN A 27 4.93 29.19 42.92
CA GLN A 27 4.15 28.04 43.42
C GLN A 27 3.34 28.58 44.66
N PRO A 28 2.47 27.85 45.42
CA PRO A 28 2.09 26.42 45.40
C PRO A 28 0.58 26.12 45.77
N GLN A 29 0.28 24.84 46.07
CA GLN A 29 -0.86 24.29 46.86
C GLN A 29 -2.26 24.24 46.18
N SER A 30 -3.18 23.29 46.41
CA SER A 30 -3.49 22.42 47.56
C SER A 30 -4.39 21.22 47.17
N SER A 31 -4.47 20.29 48.12
CA SER A 31 -5.29 19.08 48.34
C SER A 31 -6.81 19.13 48.07
N THR A 32 -7.43 17.97 47.83
CA THR A 32 -8.61 17.51 48.61
C THR A 32 -8.79 15.99 48.57
N SER A 33 -9.01 15.44 49.76
CA SER A 33 -9.41 14.08 50.15
C SER A 33 -10.90 13.80 49.93
N ARG A 34 -11.30 12.52 49.77
CA ARG A 34 -12.54 11.98 50.38
C ARG A 34 -12.45 10.47 50.60
N SER A 35 -12.81 10.10 51.82
CA SER A 35 -12.92 8.81 52.51
C SER A 35 -14.12 7.97 52.08
N PHE A 36 -14.08 6.63 52.28
CA PHE A 36 -14.80 5.91 53.36
C PHE A 36 -14.32 4.42 53.42
N PRO A 37 -14.37 3.77 54.60
CA PRO A 37 -13.69 2.51 54.93
C PRO A 37 -14.67 1.32 55.05
N VAL A 38 -14.18 0.11 55.36
CA VAL A 38 -14.63 -0.74 56.48
C VAL A 38 -13.66 -1.93 56.66
N ASP A 39 -13.23 -2.08 57.91
CA ASP A 39 -12.40 -3.13 58.51
C ASP A 39 -13.02 -4.53 58.48
N SER A 40 -12.15 -5.54 58.56
CA SER A 40 -12.23 -6.53 59.65
C SER A 40 -10.91 -7.31 59.75
N SER A 41 -10.12 -6.92 60.75
CA SER A 41 -9.03 -7.71 61.31
C SER A 41 -9.57 -8.72 62.31
N SER A 42 -8.94 -9.89 62.39
CA SER A 42 -8.76 -10.60 63.66
C SER A 42 -7.50 -11.45 63.63
N GLN A 43 -6.46 -10.90 64.29
CA GLN A 43 -5.40 -11.52 65.10
C GLN A 43 -5.93 -12.64 66.05
N PRO A 44 -5.15 -13.31 66.95
CA PRO A 44 -3.78 -13.03 67.48
C PRO A 44 -2.84 -14.26 67.55
N ALA A 45 -1.52 -14.15 67.61
CA ALA A 45 -0.58 -13.60 68.62
C ALA A 45 -0.17 -14.58 69.74
N ILE A 46 1.04 -14.31 70.27
CA ILE A 46 1.67 -14.69 71.56
C ILE A 46 2.90 -15.60 71.40
N SER A 47 4.06 -15.40 72.06
CA SER A 47 4.73 -14.27 72.72
C SER A 47 6.03 -14.79 73.39
N LEU A 48 6.99 -13.88 73.65
CA LEU A 48 8.01 -13.87 74.73
C LEU A 48 9.13 -14.94 74.71
N SER A 49 10.42 -14.68 75.00
CA SER A 49 11.12 -13.62 75.77
C SER A 49 12.65 -13.72 75.47
N ALA A 50 13.38 -12.61 75.27
CA ALA A 50 14.36 -11.94 76.16
C ALA A 50 15.63 -12.76 76.51
N MET A 51 16.86 -12.27 76.67
CA MET A 51 17.63 -11.02 76.46
C MET A 51 19.08 -11.41 76.83
N THR A 52 20.12 -10.90 76.14
CA THR A 52 21.28 -10.17 76.73
C THR A 52 22.36 -9.83 75.69
N ASP A 53 22.72 -8.55 75.70
CA ASP A 53 23.76 -7.74 75.05
C ASP A 53 25.11 -8.36 74.61
N SER A 54 25.62 -7.94 73.44
CA SER A 54 26.54 -6.77 73.35
C SER A 54 27.15 -6.55 71.95
N THR A 55 26.75 -5.42 71.35
CA THR A 55 27.52 -4.41 70.60
C THR A 55 28.42 -4.73 69.38
N MET A 56 28.11 -3.97 68.31
CA MET A 56 28.98 -3.32 67.30
C MET A 56 29.35 -4.11 66.02
N ALA A 57 28.52 -3.95 64.98
CA ALA A 57 28.84 -3.21 63.74
C ALA A 57 27.81 -3.60 62.67
N ASP A 58 26.96 -2.65 62.33
CA ASP A 58 25.79 -2.80 61.47
C ASP A 58 26.21 -2.93 59.99
N SER A 59 26.26 -4.17 59.50
CA SER A 59 26.20 -4.47 58.07
C SER A 59 24.85 -5.14 57.83
N THR A 60 23.79 -4.35 57.64
CA THR A 60 22.52 -4.87 57.15
C THR A 60 22.70 -5.34 55.71
N ASP A 61 22.99 -6.63 55.54
CA ASP A 61 22.59 -7.40 54.37
C ASP A 61 21.06 -7.28 54.25
N SER A 62 20.60 -6.33 53.45
CA SER A 62 19.19 -6.24 53.11
C SER A 62 18.85 -7.40 52.16
N LEU A 63 18.32 -8.48 52.73
CA LEU A 63 17.58 -9.51 51.99
C LEU A 63 16.62 -8.81 51.03
N ILE A 64 16.66 -9.21 49.75
CA ILE A 64 15.87 -8.57 48.70
C ILE A 64 14.37 -8.69 49.05
N PRO A 65 13.62 -7.58 49.21
CA PRO A 65 12.18 -7.62 49.38
C PRO A 65 11.52 -8.27 48.16
N ASN A 66 10.33 -8.89 48.31
CA ASN A 66 9.58 -9.57 47.23
C ASN A 66 9.12 -8.64 46.06
N SER A 67 9.72 -7.46 45.89
CA SER A 67 9.54 -6.51 44.78
C SER A 67 10.44 -6.83 43.59
N GLU A 68 10.07 -6.36 42.40
CA GLU A 68 10.84 -6.55 41.16
C GLU A 68 12.26 -5.95 41.25
N ILE A 69 13.25 -6.69 40.76
CA ILE A 69 14.64 -6.24 40.59
C ILE A 69 14.81 -5.75 39.16
N SER A 70 15.41 -4.57 38.97
CA SER A 70 15.76 -4.05 37.65
C SER A 70 17.20 -4.42 37.29
N LEU A 71 17.38 -5.21 36.24
CA LEU A 71 18.66 -5.68 35.75
C LEU A 71 19.07 -4.91 34.48
N CYS A 72 20.14 -4.14 34.56
CA CYS A 72 20.80 -3.57 33.39
C CYS A 72 21.56 -4.63 32.57
N CYS A 73 21.13 -4.83 31.34
CA CYS A 73 21.62 -5.84 30.39
C CYS A 73 22.30 -5.18 29.18
N VAL A 74 23.25 -5.88 28.57
CA VAL A 74 23.86 -5.53 27.27
C VAL A 74 23.98 -6.79 26.42
N VAL A 75 23.89 -6.66 25.09
CA VAL A 75 24.16 -7.78 24.19
C VAL A 75 25.66 -7.84 23.89
N ASP A 76 26.25 -9.03 23.91
CA ASP A 76 27.67 -9.22 23.57
C ASP A 76 28.00 -8.59 22.20
N GLY A 77 29.11 -7.84 22.14
CA GLY A 77 29.51 -7.08 20.95
C GLY A 77 28.73 -5.78 20.70
N ARG A 78 27.81 -5.37 21.58
CA ARG A 78 27.08 -4.10 21.48
C ARG A 78 27.45 -3.12 22.60
N SER A 79 27.14 -1.84 22.40
CA SER A 79 27.35 -0.75 23.37
C SER A 79 26.06 -0.23 24.01
N THR A 80 24.89 -0.66 23.50
CA THR A 80 23.57 -0.24 23.96
C THR A 80 23.05 -1.13 25.08
N THR A 81 22.76 -0.51 26.23
CA THR A 81 22.22 -1.20 27.41
C THR A 81 20.70 -1.04 27.48
N PHE A 82 20.02 -2.00 28.09
CA PHE A 82 18.58 -1.97 28.36
C PHE A 82 18.29 -2.52 29.76
N SER A 83 17.12 -2.23 30.31
CA SER A 83 16.70 -2.77 31.61
C SER A 83 15.72 -3.93 31.42
N ALA A 84 15.78 -4.89 32.34
CA ALA A 84 14.84 -6.00 32.46
C ALA A 84 14.38 -6.10 33.92
N ASP A 85 13.09 -5.88 34.16
CA ASP A 85 12.50 -5.92 35.50
C ASP A 85 11.92 -7.31 35.78
N ILE A 86 12.38 -7.97 36.85
CA ILE A 86 12.01 -9.36 37.14
C ILE A 86 11.86 -9.63 38.64
N LEU A 87 10.88 -10.44 39.01
CA LEU A 87 10.68 -10.87 40.40
C LEU A 87 11.80 -11.81 40.88
N PRO A 88 12.33 -11.64 42.11
CA PRO A 88 13.39 -12.50 42.67
C PRO A 88 13.01 -13.99 42.75
N THR A 89 11.72 -14.31 42.76
CA THR A 89 11.17 -15.67 42.82
C THR A 89 11.16 -16.39 41.47
N LYS A 90 11.33 -15.67 40.35
CA LYS A 90 11.39 -16.22 39.00
C LYS A 90 12.77 -16.81 38.70
N THR A 91 12.86 -17.60 37.64
CA THR A 91 14.11 -18.25 37.21
C THR A 91 14.83 -17.46 36.13
N VAL A 92 16.08 -17.83 35.85
CA VAL A 92 16.85 -17.31 34.71
C VAL A 92 16.15 -17.60 33.38
N ASP A 93 15.44 -18.72 33.22
CA ASP A 93 14.62 -18.99 32.04
C ASP A 93 13.54 -17.91 31.80
N HIS A 94 12.82 -17.50 32.85
CA HIS A 94 11.86 -16.39 32.75
C HIS A 94 12.54 -15.07 32.36
N LEU A 95 13.79 -14.86 32.79
CA LEU A 95 14.57 -13.70 32.39
C LEU A 95 14.95 -13.75 30.90
N LYS A 96 15.31 -14.92 30.37
CA LYS A 96 15.56 -15.11 28.93
C LYS A 96 14.32 -14.74 28.12
N GLN A 97 13.13 -15.21 28.52
CA GLN A 97 11.86 -14.88 27.86
C GLN A 97 11.57 -13.37 27.87
N LEU A 98 11.86 -12.68 28.97
CA LEU A 98 11.67 -11.22 29.09
C LEU A 98 12.65 -10.43 28.21
N ILE A 99 13.90 -10.89 28.11
CA ILE A 99 14.96 -10.25 27.34
C ILE A 99 14.75 -10.44 25.83
N CYS A 100 14.27 -11.63 25.44
CA CYS A 100 14.15 -12.10 24.07
C CYS A 100 12.89 -11.56 23.37
N THR A 101 12.94 -10.30 22.94
CA THR A 101 11.85 -9.67 22.17
C THR A 101 12.14 -9.71 20.66
N PRO A 102 11.10 -9.80 19.78
CA PRO A 102 11.30 -9.81 18.32
C PRO A 102 12.06 -8.59 17.77
N ALA A 103 11.95 -7.44 18.45
CA ALA A 103 12.68 -6.23 18.09
C ALA A 103 14.18 -6.29 18.44
N ARG A 104 14.58 -7.10 19.43
CA ARG A 104 15.96 -7.17 19.93
C ARG A 104 16.70 -8.41 19.42
N PHE A 105 16.01 -9.53 19.29
CA PHE A 105 16.50 -10.83 18.84
C PHE A 105 15.54 -11.45 17.83
N PRO A 106 15.49 -10.95 16.58
CA PRO A 106 14.58 -11.48 15.56
C PRO A 106 14.96 -12.92 15.19
N GLY A 107 14.00 -13.85 15.31
CA GLY A 107 14.17 -15.25 14.94
C GLY A 107 15.02 -16.10 15.88
N ILE A 108 15.39 -15.59 17.06
CA ILE A 108 16.11 -16.35 18.09
C ILE A 108 15.11 -16.71 19.18
N ALA A 109 15.01 -18.00 19.50
CA ALA A 109 14.18 -18.46 20.61
C ALA A 109 14.88 -18.16 21.96
N PRO A 110 14.15 -17.78 23.04
CA PRO A 110 14.74 -17.39 24.31
C PRO A 110 15.75 -18.38 24.89
N GLU A 111 15.48 -19.68 24.75
CA GLU A 111 16.32 -20.79 25.20
C GLU A 111 17.72 -20.80 24.58
N LEU A 112 17.88 -20.23 23.38
CA LEU A 112 19.18 -20.18 22.68
C LEU A 112 20.10 -19.08 23.22
N LEU A 113 19.61 -18.18 24.07
CA LEU A 113 20.43 -17.13 24.68
C LEU A 113 21.24 -17.68 25.86
N THR A 114 22.52 -17.35 25.93
CA THR A 114 23.35 -17.61 27.11
C THR A 114 23.48 -16.32 27.92
N LEU A 115 23.13 -16.35 29.21
CA LEU A 115 23.18 -15.18 30.08
C LEU A 115 24.41 -15.26 30.98
N TRP A 116 25.18 -14.18 31.01
CA TRP A 116 26.39 -14.05 31.82
C TRP A 116 26.20 -12.96 32.85
N LYS A 117 26.31 -13.29 34.13
CA LYS A 117 26.36 -12.31 35.21
C LYS A 117 27.74 -11.66 35.24
N VAL A 118 27.73 -10.33 35.27
CA VAL A 118 28.92 -9.47 35.28
C VAL A 118 28.73 -8.29 36.23
N SER A 119 29.82 -7.58 36.52
CA SER A 119 29.77 -6.32 37.26
C SER A 119 30.66 -5.29 36.55
N ILE A 120 30.08 -4.57 35.58
CA ILE A 120 30.81 -3.58 34.76
C ILE A 120 30.26 -2.17 35.02
N PRO A 121 31.07 -1.21 35.49
CA PRO A 121 30.62 0.16 35.68
C PRO A 121 30.08 0.80 34.39
N LEU A 122 28.88 1.37 34.45
CA LEU A 122 28.18 1.95 33.32
C LEU A 122 28.76 3.34 33.00
N LEU A 123 29.53 3.45 31.92
CA LEU A 123 30.10 4.72 31.47
C LEU A 123 29.03 5.68 30.88
N PRO A 124 29.27 7.00 30.90
CA PRO A 124 28.43 7.98 30.19
C PRO A 124 28.27 7.62 28.71
N LYS A 125 27.09 7.88 28.12
CA LYS A 125 26.76 7.46 26.73
C LYS A 125 27.82 7.81 25.68
N LYS A 126 28.51 8.95 25.84
CA LYS A 126 29.57 9.43 24.93
C LYS A 126 30.87 8.61 24.96
N ASP A 127 31.10 7.86 26.04
CA ASP A 127 32.34 7.12 26.30
C ASP A 127 32.14 5.59 26.23
N ARG A 128 30.92 5.12 25.91
CA ARG A 128 30.60 3.69 25.79
C ARG A 128 31.22 3.11 24.52
N ARG A 129 31.99 2.04 24.69
CA ARG A 129 32.52 1.20 23.60
C ARG A 129 31.78 -0.14 23.59
N GLU A 130 31.96 -0.90 22.52
CA GLU A 130 31.47 -2.28 22.44
C GLU A 130 32.07 -3.11 23.58
N ILE A 131 31.21 -3.86 24.28
CA ILE A 131 31.62 -4.77 25.35
C ILE A 131 31.68 -6.17 24.74
N LEU A 132 32.88 -6.74 24.70
CA LEU A 132 33.10 -8.12 24.26
C LEU A 132 33.23 -9.01 25.50
N LEU A 133 32.43 -10.06 25.56
CA LEU A 133 32.38 -11.01 26.66
C LEU A 133 33.78 -11.60 26.98
N ASP A 134 34.62 -11.83 25.97
CA ASP A 134 35.99 -12.36 26.14
C ASP A 134 36.96 -11.40 26.82
N LYS A 135 36.62 -10.11 26.87
CA LYS A 135 37.43 -9.07 27.52
C LYS A 135 36.97 -8.76 28.93
N VAL A 136 35.93 -9.44 29.43
CA VAL A 136 35.41 -9.25 30.79
C VAL A 136 36.13 -10.22 31.73
N PRO A 137 36.92 -9.72 32.70
CA PRO A 137 37.76 -10.57 33.55
C PRO A 137 36.98 -11.37 34.60
N SER A 138 35.78 -10.92 34.97
CA SER A 138 34.90 -11.59 35.94
C SER A 138 33.50 -11.73 35.35
N LYS A 139 33.15 -12.97 34.99
CA LYS A 139 31.85 -13.35 34.42
C LYS A 139 31.45 -14.74 34.95
N GLU A 140 30.17 -14.92 35.22
CA GLU A 140 29.56 -16.17 35.69
C GLU A 140 28.42 -16.54 34.74
N GLU A 141 28.45 -17.74 34.15
CA GLU A 141 27.36 -18.25 33.32
C GLU A 141 26.16 -18.62 34.20
N LEU A 142 24.94 -18.23 33.80
CA LEU A 142 23.73 -18.45 34.57
C LEU A 142 22.96 -19.68 34.13
N ASP A 143 22.69 -20.59 35.07
CA ASP A 143 21.86 -21.77 34.85
C ASP A 143 20.37 -21.39 34.75
N GLU A 144 19.66 -21.97 33.78
CA GLU A 144 18.24 -21.67 33.50
C GLU A 144 17.31 -21.96 34.67
N SER A 145 17.66 -22.96 35.49
CA SER A 145 16.89 -23.42 36.64
C SER A 145 17.12 -22.57 37.89
N ASP A 146 18.16 -21.73 37.91
CA ASP A 146 18.45 -20.89 39.06
C ASP A 146 17.40 -19.79 39.24
N LYS A 147 17.01 -19.56 40.51
CA LYS A 147 16.17 -18.42 40.88
C LYS A 147 16.97 -17.13 40.82
N ILE A 148 16.34 -16.04 40.40
CA ILE A 148 16.98 -14.71 40.36
C ILE A 148 17.50 -14.30 41.75
N SER A 149 16.76 -14.60 42.83
CA SER A 149 17.20 -14.38 44.22
C SER A 149 18.44 -15.17 44.63
N ARG A 150 18.76 -16.27 43.95
CA ARG A 150 19.99 -17.04 44.17
C ARG A 150 21.16 -16.43 43.40
N VAL A 151 20.90 -15.97 42.18
CA VAL A 151 21.90 -15.34 41.30
C VAL A 151 22.30 -13.95 41.81
N PHE A 152 21.32 -13.18 42.25
CA PHE A 152 21.45 -11.87 42.88
C PHE A 152 20.87 -11.97 44.29
N SER A 153 21.72 -12.34 45.25
CA SER A 153 21.33 -12.46 46.67
C SER A 153 21.15 -11.10 47.36
N VAL A 154 21.72 -10.05 46.77
CA VAL A 154 21.63 -8.65 47.20
C VAL A 154 21.22 -7.79 45.99
N GLN A 155 20.54 -6.67 46.25
CA GLN A 155 20.14 -5.73 45.20
C GLN A 155 21.36 -5.34 44.35
N PRO A 156 21.30 -5.52 43.02
CA PRO A 156 22.44 -5.20 42.15
C PRO A 156 22.77 -3.70 42.19
N PRO A 157 24.06 -3.30 42.18
CA PRO A 157 24.43 -1.90 42.34
C PRO A 157 23.97 -1.03 41.18
N GLU A 158 23.43 0.15 41.46
CA GLU A 158 23.05 1.11 40.42
C GLU A 158 24.25 1.52 39.54
N LYS A 159 23.97 1.87 38.28
CA LYS A 159 24.99 2.27 37.27
C LYS A 159 26.03 1.18 37.00
N THR A 160 25.60 -0.07 37.04
CA THR A 160 26.41 -1.24 36.68
C THR A 160 25.67 -2.04 35.60
N ILE A 161 26.40 -2.64 34.68
CA ILE A 161 25.86 -3.69 33.80
C ILE A 161 25.94 -4.97 34.59
N HIS A 162 24.81 -5.65 34.71
CA HIS A 162 24.64 -6.86 35.52
C HIS A 162 24.66 -8.12 34.66
N ILE A 163 24.20 -8.03 33.42
CA ILE A 163 24.07 -9.17 32.51
C ILE A 163 24.63 -8.84 31.12
N ILE A 164 25.49 -9.71 30.60
CA ILE A 164 25.80 -9.80 29.18
C ILE A 164 24.95 -10.93 28.59
N VAL A 165 24.14 -10.59 27.60
CA VAL A 165 23.35 -11.54 26.81
C VAL A 165 24.21 -11.97 25.64
N GLN A 166 24.71 -13.19 25.68
CA GLN A 166 25.41 -13.79 24.56
C GLN A 166 24.35 -14.47 23.69
N PRO A 167 24.06 -13.95 22.48
CA PRO A 167 23.27 -14.72 21.52
C PRO A 167 24.04 -16.00 21.17
N PRO A 168 23.37 -17.06 20.67
CA PRO A 168 24.07 -18.26 20.23
C PRO A 168 25.19 -17.82 19.28
N SER A 169 26.43 -18.14 19.66
CA SER A 169 27.62 -17.74 18.90
C SER A 169 27.37 -18.12 17.44
N GLN A 170 27.62 -17.22 16.49
CA GLN A 170 27.52 -17.51 15.04
C GLN A 170 28.52 -18.57 14.55
N VAL A 171 29.17 -19.30 15.47
CA VAL A 171 29.92 -20.54 15.25
C VAL A 171 29.00 -21.77 15.31
N HIS A 172 27.81 -21.63 15.89
CA HIS A 172 26.72 -22.58 15.82
C HIS A 172 25.49 -21.89 15.26
N ALA A 173 25.43 -21.83 13.92
CA ALA A 173 24.21 -22.19 13.21
C ALA A 173 23.55 -23.39 13.93
N PRO A 174 22.21 -23.57 13.88
CA PRO A 174 21.58 -24.83 14.34
C PRO A 174 22.47 -25.96 13.87
N PRO A 175 22.81 -26.97 14.70
CA PRO A 175 23.83 -27.93 14.34
C PRO A 175 23.57 -28.32 12.91
N PHE A 176 24.46 -27.84 12.03
CA PHE A 176 24.65 -28.45 10.75
C PHE A 176 24.67 -29.92 11.14
N SER A 177 23.66 -30.70 10.71
CA SER A 177 23.71 -32.16 10.87
C SER A 177 25.16 -32.55 10.67
N GLU A 178 25.77 -33.32 11.56
CA GLU A 178 27.22 -33.61 11.48
C GLU A 178 27.64 -34.01 10.05
N ASP A 179 26.70 -34.50 9.22
CA ASP A 179 26.71 -34.66 7.76
C ASP A 179 27.03 -33.42 6.86
N LEU A 180 27.19 -32.21 7.40
CA LEU A 180 27.28 -30.95 6.65
C LEU A 180 28.63 -30.23 6.77
N ARG A 181 29.55 -30.67 7.63
CA ARG A 181 30.94 -30.22 7.53
C ARG A 181 31.53 -30.80 6.24
N PRO A 182 32.32 -30.04 5.46
CA PRO A 182 33.14 -30.68 4.45
C PRO A 182 34.12 -31.60 5.18
N ASP A 183 33.87 -32.91 5.15
CA ASP A 183 34.72 -33.97 5.75
C ASP A 183 36.12 -34.05 5.11
N SER A 184 36.52 -33.04 4.34
CA SER A 184 37.81 -32.97 3.70
C SER A 184 38.29 -31.52 3.60
N PRO A 185 39.59 -31.29 3.84
CA PRO A 185 40.16 -29.96 3.70
C PRO A 185 39.95 -29.44 2.28
N LEU A 186 39.54 -28.17 2.18
CA LEU A 186 39.48 -27.43 0.91
C LEU A 186 40.86 -27.47 0.25
N SER A 187 40.90 -27.73 -1.06
CA SER A 187 42.16 -27.98 -1.78
C SER A 187 42.96 -26.71 -2.07
N GLY A 188 42.38 -25.53 -1.81
CA GLY A 188 42.98 -24.27 -2.22
C GLY A 188 42.81 -23.95 -3.70
N ASP A 189 41.93 -24.63 -4.46
CA ASP A 189 41.46 -24.25 -5.82
C ASP A 189 39.91 -24.23 -5.85
N LEU A 190 39.31 -23.08 -6.19
CA LEU A 190 37.85 -22.89 -6.15
C LEU A 190 37.11 -23.85 -7.10
N ARG A 191 37.68 -24.14 -8.28
CA ARG A 191 37.08 -25.08 -9.24
C ARG A 191 37.10 -26.50 -8.68
N ILE A 192 38.20 -26.90 -8.05
CA ILE A 192 38.35 -28.23 -7.45
C ILE A 192 37.37 -28.39 -6.28
N ASP A 193 37.25 -27.37 -5.43
CA ASP A 193 36.37 -27.41 -4.26
C ASP A 193 34.90 -27.49 -4.67
N ILE A 194 34.45 -26.65 -5.63
CA ILE A 194 33.10 -26.72 -6.20
C ILE A 194 32.85 -28.11 -6.79
N LYS A 195 33.81 -28.63 -7.57
CA LYS A 195 33.69 -29.97 -8.19
C LYS A 195 33.54 -31.05 -7.13
N LYS A 196 34.37 -31.06 -6.07
CA LYS A 196 34.29 -32.03 -4.96
C LYS A 196 32.95 -31.97 -4.24
N ILE A 197 32.46 -30.77 -3.93
CA ILE A 197 31.15 -30.59 -3.28
C ILE A 197 30.04 -31.14 -4.18
N THR A 198 30.09 -30.80 -5.48
CA THR A 198 29.11 -31.21 -6.47
C THR A 198 29.10 -32.74 -6.69
N GLU A 199 30.28 -33.37 -6.80
CA GLU A 199 30.41 -34.82 -6.96
C GLU A 199 29.86 -35.58 -5.75
N ARG A 200 30.08 -35.07 -4.53
CA ARG A 200 29.47 -35.65 -3.32
C ARG A 200 27.97 -35.46 -3.28
N PHE A 201 27.50 -34.25 -3.61
CA PHE A 201 26.08 -33.93 -3.61
C PHE A 201 25.30 -34.80 -4.59
N PHE A 202 25.88 -35.11 -5.76
CA PHE A 202 25.29 -35.97 -6.78
C PHE A 202 25.80 -37.43 -6.77
N ALA A 203 26.32 -37.92 -5.65
CA ALA A 203 26.73 -39.32 -5.53
C ALA A 203 25.52 -40.28 -5.61
N ARG A 204 25.71 -41.46 -6.23
CA ARG A 204 24.65 -42.40 -6.69
C ARG A 204 23.67 -42.93 -5.63
N GLU A 205 23.94 -42.71 -4.35
CA GLU A 205 23.13 -43.24 -3.23
C GLU A 205 22.48 -42.14 -2.37
N THR A 206 22.76 -40.88 -2.67
CA THR A 206 22.20 -39.77 -1.91
C THR A 206 20.68 -39.70 -2.08
N GLU A 207 20.00 -39.25 -1.02
CA GLU A 207 18.55 -39.01 -1.05
C GLU A 207 18.17 -38.01 -2.15
N VAL A 208 19.02 -36.99 -2.36
CA VAL A 208 18.86 -35.98 -3.40
C VAL A 208 18.86 -36.60 -4.79
N VAL A 209 19.82 -37.48 -5.11
CA VAL A 209 19.88 -38.15 -6.41
C VAL A 209 18.66 -39.05 -6.61
N ARG A 210 18.29 -39.83 -5.60
CA ARG A 210 17.08 -40.69 -5.65
C ARG A 210 15.83 -39.87 -5.92
N PHE A 211 15.66 -38.75 -5.22
CA PHE A 211 14.55 -37.83 -5.43
C PHE A 211 14.57 -37.20 -6.83
N LEU A 212 15.69 -36.60 -7.25
CA LEU A 212 15.81 -35.93 -8.55
C LEU A 212 15.58 -36.90 -9.71
N THR A 213 16.09 -38.12 -9.62
CA THR A 213 15.86 -39.15 -10.65
C THR A 213 14.37 -39.48 -10.76
N ARG A 214 13.68 -39.74 -9.64
CA ARG A 214 12.24 -39.99 -9.62
C ARG A 214 11.43 -38.80 -10.13
N PHE A 215 11.82 -37.59 -9.74
CA PHE A 215 11.18 -36.36 -10.20
C PHE A 215 11.37 -36.17 -11.70
N VAL A 216 12.57 -36.38 -12.24
CA VAL A 216 12.84 -36.26 -13.67
C VAL A 216 12.04 -37.28 -14.48
N GLN A 217 11.92 -38.52 -13.98
CA GLN A 217 11.19 -39.61 -14.64
C GLN A 217 9.66 -39.50 -14.53
N GLY A 218 9.14 -38.44 -13.91
CA GLY A 218 7.69 -38.21 -13.81
C GLY A 218 6.99 -38.91 -12.64
N HIS A 219 7.73 -39.56 -11.73
CA HIS A 219 7.15 -40.29 -10.60
C HIS A 219 6.66 -39.37 -9.46
N GLU A 220 7.16 -38.14 -9.40
CA GLU A 220 6.73 -37.13 -8.43
C GLU A 220 5.80 -36.12 -9.12
N SER A 221 4.73 -35.70 -8.45
CA SER A 221 3.79 -34.69 -8.97
C SER A 221 3.27 -33.81 -7.85
N LEU A 222 2.77 -32.62 -8.18
CA LEU A 222 2.12 -31.78 -7.18
C LEU A 222 1.02 -32.57 -6.47
N PRO A 223 0.91 -32.49 -5.14
CA PRO A 223 -0.15 -33.18 -4.44
C PRO A 223 -1.50 -32.60 -4.88
N ARG A 224 -2.49 -33.48 -4.89
CA ARG A 224 -3.86 -33.12 -5.25
C ARG A 224 -4.74 -33.17 -4.00
N THR A 225 -5.80 -32.37 -4.00
CA THR A 225 -6.86 -32.43 -3.00
C THR A 225 -7.47 -33.83 -2.98
N THR A 226 -7.92 -34.25 -1.79
CA THR A 226 -8.64 -35.51 -1.55
C THR A 226 -10.03 -35.23 -0.97
N GLY A 227 -10.91 -36.22 -0.96
CA GLY A 227 -12.29 -36.06 -0.49
C GLY A 227 -13.26 -35.60 -1.58
N SER A 228 -14.27 -34.79 -1.23
CA SER A 228 -15.40 -34.44 -2.12
C SER A 228 -14.99 -33.69 -3.39
N PHE A 229 -13.85 -32.98 -3.37
CA PHE A 229 -13.31 -32.27 -4.54
C PHE A 229 -11.91 -32.78 -4.89
N ALA A 230 -11.77 -34.10 -5.04
CA ALA A 230 -10.49 -34.71 -5.38
C ALA A 230 -10.01 -34.33 -6.78
N GLY A 231 -8.71 -34.04 -6.91
CA GLY A 231 -8.05 -33.81 -8.20
C GLY A 231 -7.47 -32.42 -8.42
N LEU A 232 -7.78 -31.43 -7.56
CA LEU A 232 -7.27 -30.06 -7.69
C LEU A 232 -5.86 -29.92 -7.11
N PRO A 233 -5.01 -29.00 -7.62
CA PRO A 233 -3.67 -28.80 -7.07
C PRO A 233 -3.69 -28.33 -5.62
N ARG A 234 -2.80 -28.88 -4.79
CA ARG A 234 -2.60 -28.49 -3.39
C ARG A 234 -1.19 -27.93 -3.22
N VAL A 235 -1.08 -26.66 -2.88
CA VAL A 235 0.20 -25.98 -2.62
C VAL A 235 0.02 -25.03 -1.45
N TRP A 236 0.99 -25.01 -0.54
CA TRP A 236 1.06 -24.04 0.57
C TRP A 236 2.32 -23.19 0.46
N LEU A 237 2.31 -22.06 1.16
CA LEU A 237 3.42 -21.11 1.14
C LEU A 237 4.59 -21.57 2.03
N ARG A 238 5.76 -20.97 1.86
CA ARG A 238 6.92 -21.16 2.75
C ARG A 238 6.52 -21.02 4.22
N ASN A 239 7.12 -21.86 5.06
CA ASN A 239 6.95 -21.83 6.52
C ASN A 239 5.51 -22.06 7.03
N GLN A 240 4.56 -22.41 6.16
CA GLN A 240 3.22 -22.82 6.57
C GLN A 240 3.16 -24.33 6.73
N GLN A 241 2.54 -24.79 7.83
CA GLN A 241 2.23 -26.21 8.01
C GLN A 241 1.21 -26.67 6.97
N ALA A 242 1.22 -27.98 6.66
CA ALA A 242 0.24 -28.59 5.78
C ALA A 242 -1.18 -28.23 6.26
N ARG A 243 -1.94 -27.53 5.40
CA ARG A 243 -3.36 -27.24 5.64
C ARG A 243 -4.21 -28.50 5.46
N ASP A 244 -5.45 -28.48 5.96
CA ASP A 244 -6.46 -29.52 5.70
C ASP A 244 -6.47 -29.90 4.21
N ASP A 245 -6.63 -31.19 3.91
CA ASP A 245 -6.54 -31.82 2.59
C ASP A 245 -7.56 -31.26 1.57
N LYS A 246 -8.46 -30.39 2.04
CA LYS A 246 -9.56 -29.76 1.30
C LYS A 246 -9.21 -28.42 0.64
N HIS A 247 -8.08 -27.79 0.97
CA HIS A 247 -7.75 -26.46 0.44
C HIS A 247 -6.99 -26.52 -0.91
N PRO A 248 -7.61 -26.15 -2.05
CA PRO A 248 -6.91 -26.09 -3.32
C PRO A 248 -6.07 -24.81 -3.45
N SER A 249 -5.01 -24.88 -4.26
CA SER A 249 -4.26 -23.72 -4.76
C SER A 249 -4.48 -23.59 -6.26
N LEU A 250 -5.50 -22.83 -6.64
CA LEU A 250 -5.88 -22.66 -8.04
C LEU A 250 -4.90 -21.80 -8.85
N LEU A 251 -3.89 -21.21 -8.19
CA LEU A 251 -2.73 -20.60 -8.84
C LEU A 251 -1.97 -21.59 -9.74
N PHE A 252 -2.02 -22.90 -9.46
CA PHE A 252 -1.37 -23.96 -10.24
C PHE A 252 -2.35 -24.77 -11.11
N LEU A 253 -3.62 -24.35 -11.17
CA LEU A 253 -4.64 -25.00 -12.01
C LEU A 253 -4.31 -24.82 -13.50
N ASP A 254 -4.43 -25.87 -14.30
CA ASP A 254 -4.27 -25.80 -15.76
C ASP A 254 -3.02 -25.01 -16.22
N LEU A 255 -1.87 -25.23 -15.57
CA LEU A 255 -0.62 -24.66 -16.08
C LEU A 255 -0.31 -25.27 -17.45
N PRO A 256 0.19 -24.46 -18.41
CA PRO A 256 0.55 -24.95 -19.73
C PRO A 256 1.69 -25.96 -19.62
N ASP A 257 1.53 -27.13 -20.23
CA ASP A 257 2.59 -28.13 -20.33
C ASP A 257 2.97 -28.34 -21.80
N PRO A 258 4.23 -28.04 -22.18
CA PRO A 258 4.70 -28.11 -23.56
C PRO A 258 4.71 -29.55 -24.12
N SER A 259 4.58 -30.58 -23.27
CA SER A 259 4.42 -31.98 -23.71
C SER A 259 3.00 -32.34 -24.14
N THR A 260 2.01 -31.50 -23.81
CA THR A 260 0.60 -31.76 -24.17
C THR A 260 0.24 -31.10 -25.48
N SER A 261 -0.37 -31.85 -26.41
CA SER A 261 -0.84 -31.35 -27.72
C SER A 261 -2.12 -30.50 -27.63
N ARG A 262 -2.56 -30.15 -26.42
CA ARG A 262 -3.69 -29.24 -26.24
C ARG A 262 -3.23 -27.85 -26.67
N GLU A 263 -3.78 -27.35 -27.78
CA GLU A 263 -3.71 -25.92 -28.04
C GLU A 263 -4.23 -25.19 -26.80
N PRO A 264 -3.50 -24.19 -26.29
CA PRO A 264 -3.98 -23.40 -25.17
C PRO A 264 -5.26 -22.70 -25.63
N SER A 265 -6.42 -23.21 -25.24
CA SER A 265 -7.72 -22.68 -25.62
C SER A 265 -8.07 -21.36 -24.90
N LYS A 266 -7.08 -20.64 -24.37
CA LYS A 266 -7.26 -19.59 -23.36
C LYS A 266 -6.31 -18.43 -23.57
N GLU A 267 -6.79 -17.22 -23.31
CA GLU A 267 -5.96 -16.04 -23.08
C GLU A 267 -5.08 -16.31 -21.85
N LEU A 268 -3.80 -16.65 -22.05
CA LEU A 268 -2.89 -16.92 -20.95
C LEU A 268 -2.35 -15.60 -20.39
N THR A 269 -2.17 -15.55 -19.08
CA THR A 269 -1.61 -14.36 -18.42
C THR A 269 -0.17 -14.11 -18.89
N SER A 270 0.55 -15.17 -19.30
CA SER A 270 1.88 -15.10 -19.89
C SER A 270 1.95 -14.36 -21.24
N ASP A 271 0.86 -14.29 -22.01
CA ASP A 271 0.90 -13.72 -23.37
C ASP A 271 1.16 -12.21 -23.34
N ALA A 272 0.56 -11.51 -22.38
CA ALA A 272 0.83 -10.10 -22.13
C ALA A 272 2.31 -9.83 -21.78
N ILE A 273 2.95 -10.76 -21.05
CA ILE A 273 4.37 -10.69 -20.69
C ILE A 273 5.25 -10.94 -21.92
N LEU A 274 4.91 -11.92 -22.76
CA LEU A 274 5.63 -12.20 -24.00
C LEU A 274 5.59 -11.02 -24.97
N ASP A 275 4.44 -10.37 -25.11
CA ASP A 275 4.32 -9.17 -25.97
C ASP A 275 5.10 -7.97 -25.42
N LEU A 276 5.23 -7.86 -24.10
CA LEU A 276 6.13 -6.88 -23.49
C LEU A 276 7.60 -7.21 -23.76
N ILE A 277 8.02 -8.47 -23.63
CA ILE A 277 9.39 -8.91 -23.90
C ILE A 277 9.78 -8.65 -25.37
N LYS A 278 8.87 -8.86 -26.32
CA LYS A 278 9.09 -8.55 -27.75
C LYS A 278 9.41 -7.07 -27.98
N ARG A 279 8.76 -6.17 -27.23
CA ARG A 279 8.97 -4.71 -27.30
C ARG A 279 10.23 -4.27 -26.56
N CYS A 280 10.53 -4.90 -25.42
CA CYS A 280 11.63 -4.53 -24.52
C CYS A 280 12.58 -5.73 -24.26
N PRO A 281 13.56 -6.02 -25.14
CA PRO A 281 14.48 -7.13 -24.90
C PRO A 281 15.51 -6.81 -23.80
N GLY A 282 15.75 -7.76 -22.89
CA GLY A 282 16.80 -7.69 -21.87
C GLY A 282 16.27 -7.77 -20.44
N ASN A 283 16.13 -6.62 -19.77
CA ASN A 283 15.58 -6.53 -18.41
C ASN A 283 14.16 -5.96 -18.46
N VAL A 284 13.16 -6.78 -18.13
CA VAL A 284 11.75 -6.42 -18.27
C VAL A 284 11.09 -6.34 -16.90
N PRO A 285 10.84 -5.13 -16.38
CA PRO A 285 10.01 -4.97 -15.21
C PRO A 285 8.53 -5.21 -15.54
N ILE A 286 7.92 -6.14 -14.81
CA ILE A 286 6.52 -6.54 -14.94
C ILE A 286 5.70 -5.72 -13.95
N PHE A 287 5.06 -4.67 -14.47
CA PHE A 287 4.23 -3.76 -13.68
C PHE A 287 2.77 -4.19 -13.70
N GLY A 288 2.11 -4.13 -12.55
CA GLY A 288 0.68 -4.41 -12.42
C GLY A 288 0.23 -4.35 -10.97
N VAL A 289 -1.07 -4.10 -10.77
CA VAL A 289 -1.70 -4.01 -9.45
C VAL A 289 -1.62 -5.34 -8.68
N SER A 290 -1.69 -5.29 -7.35
CA SER A 290 -1.74 -6.52 -6.53
C SER A 290 -2.91 -7.39 -6.93
N GLY A 291 -2.67 -8.68 -7.17
CA GLY A 291 -3.70 -9.65 -7.55
C GLY A 291 -4.08 -9.68 -9.05
N CYS A 292 -3.47 -8.88 -9.93
CA CYS A 292 -3.80 -8.89 -11.37
C CYS A 292 -3.32 -10.13 -12.14
N GLY A 293 -2.49 -10.99 -11.53
CA GLY A 293 -1.99 -12.21 -12.16
C GLY A 293 -0.49 -12.24 -12.46
N LYS A 294 0.32 -11.29 -11.99
CA LYS A 294 1.78 -11.25 -12.23
C LYS A 294 2.48 -12.61 -11.98
N THR A 295 2.39 -13.12 -10.76
CA THR A 295 2.99 -14.41 -10.36
C THR A 295 2.47 -15.56 -11.21
N ARG A 296 1.15 -15.62 -11.45
CA ARG A 296 0.54 -16.63 -12.34
C ARG A 296 1.14 -16.56 -13.75
N GLY A 297 1.21 -15.37 -14.35
CA GLY A 297 1.77 -15.17 -15.68
C GLY A 297 3.25 -15.52 -15.78
N LEU A 298 4.04 -15.29 -14.73
CA LEU A 298 5.45 -15.69 -14.67
C LEU A 298 5.63 -17.20 -14.55
N ILE A 299 4.80 -17.87 -13.75
CA ILE A 299 4.79 -19.34 -13.64
C ILE A 299 4.32 -19.95 -14.97
N GLU A 300 3.30 -19.40 -15.62
CA GLU A 300 2.84 -19.82 -16.95
C GLU A 300 3.93 -19.64 -18.01
N LEU A 301 4.64 -18.50 -17.98
CA LEU A 301 5.75 -18.22 -18.88
C LEU A 301 6.86 -19.27 -18.71
N LEU A 302 7.31 -19.54 -17.49
CA LEU A 302 8.35 -20.53 -17.23
C LEU A 302 7.88 -21.96 -17.47
N SER A 303 6.57 -22.23 -17.35
CA SER A 303 6.03 -23.53 -17.73
C SER A 303 6.12 -23.77 -19.23
N ARG A 304 6.10 -22.71 -20.05
CA ARG A 304 6.25 -22.74 -21.52
C ARG A 304 7.68 -22.55 -22.01
N HIS A 305 8.59 -22.09 -21.16
CA HIS A 305 9.96 -21.73 -21.55
C HIS A 305 10.97 -22.04 -20.45
N TRP A 306 12.14 -22.55 -20.83
CA TRP A 306 13.22 -22.81 -19.88
C TRP A 306 13.72 -21.52 -19.19
N GLY A 307 13.86 -21.57 -17.86
CA GLY A 307 14.32 -20.44 -17.08
C GLY A 307 14.37 -20.72 -15.58
N PHE A 308 14.70 -19.71 -14.79
CA PHE A 308 14.94 -19.81 -13.35
C PHE A 308 13.97 -18.89 -12.58
N TYR A 309 13.35 -19.41 -11.52
CA TYR A 309 12.34 -18.68 -10.72
C TYR A 309 12.83 -18.39 -9.30
N PHE A 310 13.18 -17.14 -9.02
CA PHE A 310 13.54 -16.68 -7.68
C PHE A 310 12.40 -15.84 -7.12
N ASN A 311 12.04 -16.03 -5.85
CA ASN A 311 11.05 -15.21 -5.16
C ASN A 311 11.67 -14.67 -3.87
N ALA A 312 11.67 -13.35 -3.72
CA ALA A 312 12.32 -12.65 -2.62
C ALA A 312 11.53 -12.67 -1.31
N SER A 313 10.24 -13.04 -1.33
CA SER A 313 9.41 -13.13 -0.14
C SER A 313 9.71 -14.39 0.67
N GLY A 314 10.00 -14.24 1.97
CA GLY A 314 10.23 -15.36 2.89
C GLY A 314 8.95 -16.08 3.34
N GLU A 315 7.78 -15.56 2.98
CA GLU A 315 6.47 -16.11 3.37
C GLU A 315 5.63 -16.57 2.17
N ASP A 316 6.20 -16.54 0.95
CA ASP A 316 5.51 -16.91 -0.29
C ASP A 316 6.08 -18.20 -0.91
N LEU A 317 5.71 -18.52 -2.14
CA LEU A 317 6.25 -19.62 -2.96
C LEU A 317 7.73 -19.45 -3.27
N GLY A 318 8.41 -20.54 -3.65
CA GLY A 318 9.80 -20.55 -4.13
C GLY A 318 10.82 -21.06 -3.11
N SER A 319 12.00 -21.45 -3.58
CA SER A 319 13.06 -22.01 -2.70
C SER A 319 13.52 -21.07 -1.59
N ASP A 320 13.89 -21.66 -0.45
CA ASP A 320 14.50 -20.97 0.68
C ASP A 320 15.91 -20.43 0.37
N ASP A 321 16.52 -20.85 -0.74
CA ASP A 321 17.84 -20.39 -1.21
C ASP A 321 17.96 -18.84 -1.29
N MET A 322 16.89 -18.19 -1.76
CA MET A 322 16.82 -16.74 -1.83
C MET A 322 16.66 -16.09 -0.43
N SER A 323 15.89 -16.70 0.46
CA SER A 323 15.75 -16.24 1.86
C SER A 323 17.07 -16.38 2.61
N THR A 324 17.79 -17.49 2.40
CA THR A 324 19.15 -17.70 2.91
C THR A 324 20.11 -16.65 2.36
N LEU A 325 20.07 -16.36 1.06
CA LEU A 325 20.89 -15.29 0.47
C LEU A 325 20.62 -13.95 1.17
N LEU A 326 19.35 -13.57 1.36
CA LEU A 326 18.96 -12.32 2.01
C LEU A 326 19.49 -12.23 3.44
N ALA A 327 19.29 -13.28 4.23
CA ALA A 327 19.79 -13.35 5.60
C ALA A 327 21.31 -13.24 5.67
N GLN A 328 22.02 -13.96 4.80
CA GLN A 328 23.48 -13.94 4.74
C GLN A 328 24.01 -12.57 4.33
N VAL A 329 23.45 -11.96 3.28
CA VAL A 329 23.83 -10.61 2.84
C VAL A 329 23.59 -9.59 3.94
N GLY A 330 22.38 -9.57 4.52
CA GLY A 330 22.02 -8.64 5.59
C GLY A 330 22.91 -8.75 6.83
N SER A 331 23.29 -9.96 7.22
CA SER A 331 24.13 -10.21 8.41
C SER A 331 25.57 -9.69 8.29
N ARG A 332 26.05 -9.38 7.07
CA ARG A 332 27.44 -8.99 6.80
C ARG A 332 27.60 -7.60 6.21
N LEU A 333 26.54 -6.81 6.17
CA LEU A 333 26.63 -5.45 5.67
C LEU A 333 27.51 -4.61 6.59
N GLY A 334 28.60 -4.09 6.03
CA GLY A 334 29.48 -3.15 6.70
C GLY A 334 29.32 -1.73 6.17
N THR A 335 30.19 -0.83 6.63
CA THR A 335 30.27 0.55 6.12
C THR A 335 30.91 0.65 4.74
N ASN A 336 31.67 -0.37 4.31
CA ASN A 336 32.29 -0.42 3.00
C ASN A 336 31.31 -0.91 1.93
N ARG A 337 30.63 0.03 1.29
CA ARG A 337 29.64 -0.20 0.23
C ARG A 337 30.17 -1.00 -0.97
N GLY A 338 31.43 -0.78 -1.37
CA GLY A 338 32.06 -1.53 -2.45
C GLY A 338 32.29 -3.01 -2.09
N ALA A 339 32.67 -3.28 -0.84
CA ALA A 339 32.76 -4.64 -0.32
C ALA A 339 31.37 -5.30 -0.22
N ASN A 340 30.35 -4.56 0.23
CA ASN A 340 28.96 -5.03 0.25
C ASN A 340 28.48 -5.43 -1.17
N ASN A 341 28.76 -4.59 -2.19
CA ASN A 341 28.46 -4.90 -3.59
C ASN A 341 29.13 -6.20 -4.05
N ARG A 342 30.41 -6.41 -3.71
CA ARG A 342 31.14 -7.63 -4.03
C ARG A 342 30.52 -8.84 -3.35
N TYR A 343 30.22 -8.73 -2.06
CA TYR A 343 29.63 -9.83 -1.30
C TYR A 343 28.28 -10.25 -1.86
N ALA A 344 27.37 -9.31 -2.10
CA ALA A 344 26.06 -9.59 -2.68
C ALA A 344 26.17 -10.26 -4.06
N ARG A 345 27.12 -9.83 -4.92
CA ARG A 345 27.35 -10.46 -6.24
C ARG A 345 27.89 -11.88 -6.12
N THR A 346 28.87 -12.12 -5.24
CA THR A 346 29.40 -13.45 -4.97
C THR A 346 28.30 -14.40 -4.51
N MET A 347 27.40 -13.96 -3.61
CA MET A 347 26.26 -14.76 -3.16
C MET A 347 25.30 -15.07 -4.31
N THR A 348 24.99 -14.09 -5.17
CA THR A 348 24.19 -14.30 -6.38
C THR A 348 24.82 -15.32 -7.33
N TYR A 349 26.16 -15.30 -7.49
CA TYR A 349 26.86 -16.29 -8.31
C TYR A 349 26.75 -17.71 -7.75
N LEU A 350 26.94 -17.89 -6.44
CA LEU A 350 26.77 -19.20 -5.80
C LEU A 350 25.33 -19.71 -5.88
N LEU A 351 24.36 -18.81 -5.69
CA LEU A 351 22.93 -19.12 -5.82
C LEU A 351 22.62 -19.60 -7.24
N PHE A 352 23.03 -18.85 -8.26
CA PHE A 352 22.76 -19.21 -9.65
C PHE A 352 23.49 -20.49 -10.08
N LEU A 353 24.75 -20.65 -9.63
CA LEU A 353 25.52 -21.87 -9.88
C LEU A 353 24.81 -23.10 -9.32
N SER A 354 24.25 -23.02 -8.11
CA SER A 354 23.51 -24.12 -7.50
C SER A 354 22.38 -24.60 -8.41
N ARG A 355 21.56 -23.66 -8.92
CA ARG A 355 20.45 -24.00 -9.81
C ARG A 355 20.89 -24.50 -11.18
N LEU A 356 21.97 -23.95 -11.72
CA LEU A 356 22.56 -24.43 -12.97
C LEU A 356 23.01 -25.89 -12.84
N LEU A 357 23.73 -26.22 -11.77
CA LEU A 357 24.24 -27.58 -11.55
C LEU A 357 23.10 -28.60 -11.35
N ILE A 358 22.04 -28.23 -10.64
CA ILE A 358 20.83 -29.06 -10.49
C ILE A 358 20.15 -29.29 -11.83
N LEU A 359 19.96 -28.23 -12.65
CA LEU A 359 19.38 -28.38 -13.98
C LEU A 359 20.24 -29.28 -14.87
N GLN A 360 21.56 -29.10 -14.87
CA GLN A 360 22.49 -29.96 -15.62
C GLN A 360 22.42 -31.42 -15.18
N PHE A 361 22.19 -31.69 -13.89
CA PHE A 361 21.95 -33.05 -13.42
C PHE A 361 20.64 -33.60 -13.99
N CYS A 362 19.53 -32.86 -13.82
CA CYS A 362 18.22 -33.29 -14.29
C CYS A 362 18.18 -33.62 -15.80
N LEU A 363 18.84 -32.80 -16.62
CA LEU A 363 18.89 -33.00 -18.08
C LEU A 363 19.64 -34.29 -18.49
N ARG A 364 20.52 -34.81 -17.62
CA ARG A 364 21.36 -35.99 -17.87
C ARG A 364 20.83 -37.28 -17.23
N VAL A 365 19.75 -37.23 -16.46
CA VAL A 365 19.14 -38.42 -15.88
C VAL A 365 18.52 -39.28 -16.98
N ASP A 366 18.69 -40.61 -16.89
CA ASP A 366 18.03 -41.55 -17.81
C ASP A 366 16.50 -41.44 -17.70
N GLY A 367 15.82 -41.30 -18.84
CA GLY A 367 14.38 -41.03 -18.89
C GLY A 367 14.02 -39.53 -18.82
N SER A 368 15.00 -38.64 -18.95
CA SER A 368 14.80 -37.18 -18.94
C SER A 368 13.90 -36.65 -20.05
N GLN A 369 13.49 -37.45 -21.04
CA GLN A 369 12.52 -37.03 -22.06
C GLN A 369 11.17 -36.60 -21.49
N SER A 370 10.81 -37.09 -20.29
CA SER A 370 9.60 -36.66 -19.56
C SER A 370 9.78 -35.37 -18.75
N PHE A 371 11.00 -34.84 -18.66
CA PHE A 371 11.33 -33.61 -17.94
C PHE A 371 11.16 -32.38 -18.83
N THR A 372 10.15 -31.58 -18.52
CA THR A 372 9.77 -30.39 -19.28
C THR A 372 10.08 -29.10 -18.52
N SER A 373 9.99 -27.94 -19.19
CA SER A 373 10.08 -26.64 -18.51
C SER A 373 8.99 -26.45 -17.45
N ALA A 374 7.80 -27.04 -17.63
CA ALA A 374 6.73 -27.04 -16.62
C ALA A 374 7.17 -27.78 -15.35
N ARG A 375 7.74 -29.00 -15.47
CA ARG A 375 8.26 -29.74 -14.31
C ARG A 375 9.41 -29.01 -13.63
N TRP A 376 10.31 -28.41 -14.40
CA TRP A 376 11.40 -27.59 -13.88
C TRP A 376 10.90 -26.35 -13.13
N THR A 377 9.83 -25.72 -13.60
CA THR A 377 9.19 -24.58 -12.93
C THR A 377 8.56 -25.01 -11.61
N LEU A 378 7.85 -26.14 -11.59
CA LEU A 378 7.24 -26.67 -10.36
C LEU A 378 8.26 -26.98 -9.28
N LEU A 379 9.41 -27.55 -9.65
CA LEU A 379 10.48 -27.82 -8.69
C LEU A 379 10.97 -26.53 -8.00
N GLN A 380 11.06 -25.43 -8.75
CA GLN A 380 11.56 -24.14 -8.25
C GLN A 380 10.50 -23.30 -7.52
N ALA A 381 9.25 -23.33 -7.96
CA ALA A 381 8.15 -22.55 -7.38
C ALA A 381 7.53 -23.24 -6.16
N CYS A 382 7.57 -24.58 -6.09
CA CYS A 382 6.98 -25.38 -5.03
C CYS A 382 7.97 -26.36 -4.35
N PRO A 383 9.22 -25.99 -4.06
CA PRO A 383 10.22 -26.96 -3.59
C PRO A 383 9.84 -27.63 -2.26
N HIS A 384 9.12 -26.92 -1.37
CA HIS A 384 8.63 -27.45 -0.08
C HIS A 384 7.49 -28.48 -0.23
N MET A 385 6.85 -28.54 -1.40
CA MET A 385 5.92 -29.63 -1.74
C MET A 385 6.67 -30.91 -2.11
N PHE A 386 7.98 -30.79 -2.35
CA PHE A 386 8.89 -31.85 -2.75
C PHE A 386 10.10 -31.85 -1.81
N MET A 387 11.30 -31.79 -2.36
CA MET A 387 12.55 -31.53 -1.65
C MET A 387 13.18 -30.24 -2.18
N ASP A 388 13.51 -29.30 -1.28
CA ASP A 388 14.24 -28.09 -1.65
C ASP A 388 15.72 -28.39 -1.91
N VAL A 389 15.99 -28.98 -3.08
CA VAL A 389 17.33 -29.33 -3.55
C VAL A 389 18.20 -28.09 -3.79
N PHE A 390 17.58 -26.93 -4.06
CA PHE A 390 18.30 -25.69 -4.35
C PHE A 390 18.91 -25.13 -3.07
N GLU A 391 18.12 -25.02 -1.99
CA GLU A 391 18.61 -24.63 -0.68
C GLU A 391 19.67 -25.62 -0.18
N LYS A 392 19.43 -26.93 -0.32
CA LYS A 392 20.39 -27.97 0.08
C LYS A 392 21.75 -27.81 -0.62
N LEU A 393 21.79 -27.56 -1.94
CA LEU A 393 23.06 -27.36 -2.64
C LEU A 393 23.67 -26.00 -2.33
N PHE A 394 22.84 -24.95 -2.24
CA PHE A 394 23.31 -23.60 -1.93
C PHE A 394 24.01 -23.54 -0.57
N GLN A 395 23.44 -24.18 0.46
CA GLN A 395 24.05 -24.32 1.79
C GLN A 395 25.38 -25.08 1.75
N ARG A 396 25.55 -26.06 0.86
CA ARG A 396 26.81 -26.81 0.69
C ARG A 396 27.90 -25.99 0.01
N LEU A 397 27.51 -25.07 -0.89
CA LEU A 397 28.43 -24.14 -1.54
C LEU A 397 28.73 -22.90 -0.69
N LEU A 398 27.85 -22.57 0.25
CA LEU A 398 27.95 -21.38 1.08
C LEU A 398 29.32 -21.26 1.78
N PRO A 399 29.93 -22.30 2.38
CA PRO A 399 31.26 -22.19 3.02
C PRO A 399 32.38 -21.66 2.11
N LEU A 400 32.22 -21.74 0.78
CA LEU A 400 33.19 -21.20 -0.17
C LEU A 400 33.14 -19.67 -0.31
N TYR A 401 32.18 -18.99 0.32
CA TYR A 401 31.92 -17.57 0.07
C TYR A 401 33.12 -16.68 0.38
N GLN A 402 33.83 -16.86 1.51
CA GLN A 402 34.94 -15.96 1.91
C GLN A 402 35.98 -15.86 0.80
N ARG A 403 36.38 -17.04 0.32
CA ARG A 403 37.31 -17.19 -0.78
C ARG A 403 36.73 -16.71 -2.12
N SER A 404 35.46 -16.98 -2.37
CA SER A 404 34.77 -16.55 -3.58
C SER A 404 34.57 -15.03 -3.66
N VAL A 405 34.64 -14.31 -2.53
CA VAL A 405 34.67 -12.85 -2.49
C VAL A 405 36.06 -12.35 -2.89
N GLU A 406 37.13 -13.00 -2.43
CA GLU A 406 38.51 -12.65 -2.79
C GLU A 406 38.81 -12.88 -4.27
N ASP A 407 38.29 -13.99 -4.83
CA ASP A 407 38.43 -14.35 -6.24
C ASP A 407 37.08 -14.40 -6.98
N GLU A 408 36.33 -13.29 -6.86
CA GLU A 408 35.06 -13.11 -7.56
C GLU A 408 35.15 -13.33 -9.09
N PRO A 409 36.19 -12.86 -9.81
CA PRO A 409 36.30 -13.10 -11.25
C PRO A 409 36.37 -14.58 -11.62
N ALA A 410 37.13 -15.39 -10.87
CA ALA A 410 37.18 -16.82 -11.14
C ALA A 410 35.83 -17.50 -10.90
N LEU A 411 35.11 -17.13 -9.83
CA LEU A 411 33.75 -17.65 -9.61
C LEU A 411 32.83 -17.26 -10.76
N MET A 412 32.84 -16.00 -11.18
CA MET A 412 32.05 -15.51 -12.29
C MET A 412 32.31 -16.33 -13.58
N ASP A 413 33.57 -16.64 -13.89
CA ASP A 413 33.92 -17.47 -15.05
C ASP A 413 33.46 -18.92 -14.91
N ILE A 414 33.46 -19.48 -13.69
CA ILE A 414 32.87 -20.80 -13.42
C ILE A 414 31.37 -20.79 -13.70
N VAL A 415 30.66 -19.75 -13.25
CA VAL A 415 29.21 -19.64 -13.47
C VAL A 415 28.89 -19.42 -14.95
N ARG A 416 29.69 -18.63 -15.68
CA ARG A 416 29.58 -18.48 -17.15
C ARG A 416 29.73 -19.82 -17.86
N GLN A 417 30.77 -20.59 -17.52
CA GLN A 417 30.97 -21.91 -18.10
C GLN A 417 29.81 -22.86 -17.77
N ALA A 418 29.30 -22.82 -16.53
CA ALA A 418 28.14 -23.60 -16.15
C ALA A 418 26.90 -23.21 -16.96
N LEU A 419 26.65 -21.91 -17.18
CA LEU A 419 25.55 -21.44 -18.03
C LEU A 419 25.68 -21.95 -19.47
N GLN A 420 26.88 -21.87 -20.07
CA GLN A 420 27.14 -22.39 -21.42
C GLN A 420 26.91 -23.89 -21.50
N ASN A 421 27.38 -24.65 -20.50
CA ASN A 421 27.15 -26.09 -20.43
C ASN A 421 25.66 -26.42 -20.31
N THR A 422 24.91 -25.69 -19.47
CA THR A 422 23.46 -25.85 -19.34
C THR A 422 22.74 -25.62 -20.67
N ARG A 423 23.13 -24.57 -21.42
CA ARG A 423 22.57 -24.31 -22.76
C ARG A 423 22.86 -25.47 -23.72
N ALA A 424 24.10 -25.97 -23.74
CA ALA A 424 24.47 -27.12 -24.56
C ALA A 424 23.65 -28.37 -24.19
N TYR A 425 23.46 -28.64 -22.89
CA TYR A 425 22.63 -29.75 -22.44
C TYR A 425 21.15 -29.58 -22.80
N LEU A 426 20.59 -28.37 -22.76
CA LEU A 426 19.21 -28.12 -23.18
C LEU A 426 19.01 -28.36 -24.68
N ILE A 427 19.98 -27.97 -25.52
CA ILE A 427 19.98 -28.25 -26.97
C ILE A 427 20.03 -29.76 -27.22
N MET A 428 20.88 -30.49 -26.47
CA MET A 428 21.04 -31.94 -26.60
C MET A 428 19.85 -32.74 -26.03
N HIS A 429 19.23 -32.24 -24.96
CA HIS A 429 18.14 -32.92 -24.25
C HIS A 429 16.93 -33.14 -25.16
N GLY A 430 16.59 -32.15 -25.98
CA GLY A 430 15.55 -32.25 -27.00
C GLY A 430 14.12 -32.42 -26.47
N GLY A 431 13.90 -32.32 -25.15
CA GLY A 431 12.58 -32.37 -24.53
C GLY A 431 11.78 -31.08 -24.72
N ALA A 432 10.55 -31.05 -24.19
CA ALA A 432 9.59 -29.98 -24.44
C ALA A 432 9.70 -28.81 -23.44
N PRO A 433 9.73 -27.53 -23.88
CA PRO A 433 9.83 -27.09 -25.27
C PRO A 433 11.25 -27.30 -25.79
N GLN A 434 11.35 -27.50 -27.10
CA GLN A 434 12.64 -27.59 -27.77
C GLN A 434 13.45 -26.30 -27.54
N PHE A 435 14.71 -26.45 -27.14
CA PHE A 435 15.62 -25.33 -26.90
C PHE A 435 16.58 -25.19 -28.09
N LEU A 436 16.56 -24.05 -28.77
CA LEU A 436 17.39 -23.76 -29.94
C LEU A 436 18.60 -22.90 -29.56
N VAL A 437 19.58 -22.82 -30.46
CA VAL A 437 20.81 -22.04 -30.27
C VAL A 437 20.53 -20.57 -29.92
N ASP A 438 19.54 -19.96 -30.57
CA ASP A 438 19.16 -18.55 -30.35
C ASP A 438 18.12 -18.35 -29.24
N THR A 439 17.68 -19.45 -28.59
CA THR A 439 16.72 -19.37 -27.49
C THR A 439 17.40 -18.78 -26.24
N ARG A 440 16.68 -17.85 -25.58
CA ARG A 440 17.12 -17.21 -24.34
C ARG A 440 16.54 -17.94 -23.13
N LEU A 441 17.30 -17.98 -22.04
CA LEU A 441 16.79 -18.43 -20.75
C LEU A 441 16.16 -17.26 -20.00
N PHE A 442 15.04 -17.51 -19.34
CA PHE A 442 14.44 -16.51 -18.46
C PHE A 442 15.04 -16.58 -17.05
N VAL A 443 15.21 -15.42 -16.41
CA VAL A 443 15.54 -15.32 -14.98
C VAL A 443 14.48 -14.43 -14.34
N VAL A 444 13.56 -15.03 -13.61
CA VAL A 444 12.47 -14.35 -12.91
C VAL A 444 12.90 -14.04 -11.48
N LEU A 445 12.79 -12.77 -11.09
CA LEU A 445 12.87 -12.28 -9.73
C LEU A 445 11.49 -11.76 -9.33
N ASP A 446 10.70 -12.62 -8.70
CA ASP A 446 9.38 -12.31 -8.18
C ASP A 446 9.45 -11.66 -6.80
N GLU A 447 8.42 -10.87 -6.47
CA GLU A 447 8.37 -10.03 -5.25
C GLU A 447 9.63 -9.16 -5.04
N ALA A 448 10.24 -8.71 -6.15
CA ALA A 448 11.49 -7.95 -6.19
C ALA A 448 11.42 -6.57 -5.51
N GLN A 449 10.22 -6.07 -5.17
CA GLN A 449 10.10 -4.86 -4.36
C GLN A 449 10.75 -5.01 -2.98
N ILE A 450 10.80 -6.22 -2.42
CA ILE A 450 11.45 -6.51 -1.14
C ILE A 450 12.94 -6.18 -1.26
N LEU A 451 13.59 -6.71 -2.29
CA LEU A 451 14.99 -6.41 -2.61
C LEU A 451 15.24 -4.94 -2.94
N GLY A 452 14.23 -4.26 -3.49
CA GLY A 452 14.26 -2.85 -3.86
C GLY A 452 14.11 -1.91 -2.65
N GLU A 453 13.58 -2.40 -1.54
CA GLU A 453 13.36 -1.66 -0.29
C GLU A 453 14.39 -2.03 0.80
N ASP A 454 14.97 -3.23 0.73
CA ASP A 454 15.95 -3.72 1.68
C ASP A 454 17.32 -3.04 1.53
N HIS A 455 17.90 -2.75 2.70
CA HIS A 455 19.29 -2.31 2.86
C HIS A 455 19.70 -1.10 2.01
N VAL A 456 18.76 -0.20 1.71
CA VAL A 456 19.03 1.07 1.02
C VAL A 456 20.16 1.82 1.74
N GLY A 457 21.07 2.41 0.96
CA GLY A 457 22.23 3.15 1.47
C GLY A 457 23.48 2.30 1.75
N HIS A 458 23.35 0.96 1.78
CA HIS A 458 24.46 0.05 2.04
C HIS A 458 25.22 -0.38 0.78
N PHE A 459 24.70 -0.04 -0.40
CA PHE A 459 25.28 -0.37 -1.69
C PHE A 459 25.54 0.89 -2.51
N GLU A 460 26.57 0.85 -3.36
CA GLU A 460 26.93 1.98 -4.23
C GLU A 460 26.66 1.69 -5.70
N SER A 461 26.47 2.75 -6.49
CA SER A 461 26.34 2.60 -7.93
C SER A 461 27.63 2.07 -8.55
N LEU A 462 27.51 0.97 -9.27
CA LEU A 462 28.62 0.38 -10.03
C LEU A 462 29.02 1.22 -11.25
N SER A 463 28.23 2.25 -11.59
CA SER A 463 28.57 3.28 -12.59
C SER A 463 29.45 4.42 -12.06
N GLY A 464 29.93 4.34 -10.81
CA GLY A 464 30.83 5.34 -10.22
C GLY A 464 30.12 6.59 -9.66
N THR A 465 28.79 6.64 -9.69
CA THR A 465 28.01 7.70 -9.04
C THR A 465 27.83 7.38 -7.55
N LYS A 466 28.01 8.36 -6.65
CA LYS A 466 27.82 8.19 -5.18
C LYS A 466 26.36 8.01 -4.74
N VAL A 467 25.47 7.62 -5.65
CA VAL A 467 24.05 7.46 -5.35
C VAL A 467 23.83 6.14 -4.62
N ASP A 468 22.99 6.17 -3.60
CA ASP A 468 22.60 4.99 -2.84
C ASP A 468 21.87 3.97 -3.72
N ARG A 469 22.10 2.70 -3.41
CA ARG A 469 21.47 1.56 -4.10
C ARG A 469 20.85 0.59 -3.10
N PRO A 470 19.71 -0.05 -3.45
CA PRO A 470 19.16 -1.15 -2.68
C PRO A 470 19.88 -2.47 -3.02
N LEU A 471 19.60 -3.53 -2.25
CA LEU A 471 20.15 -4.88 -2.48
C LEU A 471 19.81 -5.44 -3.87
N LEU A 472 18.66 -5.07 -4.46
CA LEU A 472 18.30 -5.45 -5.82
C LEU A 472 19.38 -5.09 -6.86
N SER A 473 20.13 -4.00 -6.64
CA SER A 473 21.14 -3.51 -7.58
C SER A 473 22.31 -4.48 -7.81
N PRO A 474 23.08 -4.87 -6.78
CA PRO A 474 24.15 -5.86 -6.98
C PRO A 474 23.63 -7.23 -7.42
N ILE A 475 22.40 -7.64 -7.07
CA ILE A 475 21.81 -8.90 -7.53
C ILE A 475 21.55 -8.88 -9.04
N LEU A 476 20.86 -7.85 -9.55
CA LEU A 476 20.62 -7.70 -10.99
C LEU A 476 21.93 -7.59 -11.77
N TYR A 477 22.91 -6.87 -11.22
CA TYR A 477 24.22 -6.77 -11.83
C TYR A 477 24.95 -8.13 -11.89
N GLY A 478 24.83 -8.94 -10.83
CA GLY A 478 25.34 -10.32 -10.80
C GLY A 478 24.85 -11.12 -12.01
N PHE A 479 23.53 -11.22 -12.20
CA PHE A 479 22.96 -11.96 -13.34
C PHE A 479 23.41 -11.40 -14.70
N ARG A 480 23.43 -10.08 -14.88
CA ARG A 480 23.82 -9.43 -16.15
C ARG A 480 25.28 -9.71 -16.52
N ASN A 481 26.18 -9.75 -15.54
CA ASN A 481 27.60 -9.93 -15.81
C ASN A 481 28.00 -11.35 -16.21
N ILE A 482 27.10 -12.32 -16.04
CA ILE A 482 27.31 -13.72 -16.46
C ILE A 482 27.01 -13.86 -17.97
N GLU A 483 26.30 -12.90 -18.56
CA GLU A 483 25.88 -12.94 -19.96
C GLU A 483 27.05 -12.70 -20.93
N SER A 484 27.20 -13.54 -21.95
CA SER A 484 28.18 -13.36 -23.05
C SER A 484 27.61 -12.62 -24.27
N ILE A 485 26.46 -11.95 -24.11
CA ILE A 485 25.58 -11.26 -25.08
C ILE A 485 24.36 -12.10 -25.48
N GLY A 486 23.18 -11.76 -24.94
CA GLY A 486 21.86 -12.20 -25.40
C GLY A 486 21.34 -13.50 -24.80
N ASP A 487 22.05 -14.13 -23.87
CA ASP A 487 21.72 -15.47 -23.35
C ASP A 487 20.56 -15.49 -22.35
N LEU A 488 20.33 -14.37 -21.64
CA LEU A 488 19.36 -14.25 -20.56
C LEU A 488 18.35 -13.13 -20.80
N THR A 489 17.11 -13.36 -20.38
CA THR A 489 16.09 -12.31 -20.23
C THR A 489 15.70 -12.24 -18.75
N ILE A 490 16.00 -11.12 -18.09
CA ILE A 490 15.73 -10.94 -16.66
C ILE A 490 14.38 -10.26 -16.48
N LEU A 491 13.50 -10.87 -15.71
CA LEU A 491 12.15 -10.39 -15.42
C LEU A 491 12.08 -10.05 -13.94
N THR A 492 11.60 -8.85 -13.61
CA THR A 492 11.37 -8.45 -12.20
C THR A 492 9.91 -8.08 -12.00
N SER A 493 9.25 -8.63 -10.99
CA SER A 493 7.85 -8.32 -10.65
C SER A 493 7.73 -7.97 -9.18
N GLY A 494 6.62 -7.34 -8.81
CA GLY A 494 6.37 -7.00 -7.43
C GLY A 494 5.24 -5.99 -7.22
N THR A 495 4.55 -6.06 -6.09
CA THR A 495 3.54 -5.04 -5.72
C THR A 495 4.23 -3.82 -5.11
N GLY A 496 4.12 -2.65 -5.75
CA GLY A 496 4.84 -1.44 -5.32
C GLY A 496 6.30 -1.37 -5.79
N LEU A 497 6.72 -2.30 -6.67
CA LEU A 497 7.94 -2.15 -7.45
C LEU A 497 7.72 -0.98 -8.40
N SER A 498 8.38 0.15 -8.12
CA SER A 498 8.14 1.38 -8.85
C SER A 498 9.09 1.54 -10.02
N VAL A 499 8.61 2.15 -11.11
CA VAL A 499 9.47 2.59 -12.22
C VAL A 499 10.60 3.47 -11.69
N TYR A 500 10.28 4.29 -10.69
CA TYR A 500 11.19 5.16 -9.98
C TYR A 500 12.17 4.38 -9.09
N THR A 501 11.71 3.29 -8.47
CA THR A 501 12.60 2.36 -7.76
C THR A 501 13.61 1.72 -8.71
N LEU A 502 13.32 1.61 -10.00
CA LEU A 502 14.26 1.13 -11.02
C LEU A 502 14.97 2.27 -11.79
N ASN A 503 14.79 3.55 -11.39
CA ASN A 503 15.48 4.67 -12.04
C ASN A 503 17.00 4.54 -11.97
N TRP A 504 17.54 3.96 -10.91
CA TRP A 504 18.97 3.71 -10.82
C TRP A 504 19.46 2.65 -11.81
N ALA A 505 18.60 1.69 -12.17
CA ALA A 505 18.90 0.70 -13.19
C ALA A 505 19.00 1.35 -14.59
N ARG A 506 18.36 2.52 -14.79
CA ARG A 506 18.55 3.41 -15.98
C ARG A 506 19.98 3.92 -16.13
N SER A 507 20.66 4.22 -15.02
CA SER A 507 22.05 4.71 -15.01
C SER A 507 23.12 3.61 -15.16
N SER A 508 22.69 2.34 -15.21
CA SER A 508 23.57 1.16 -15.21
C SER A 508 23.41 0.31 -16.48
N GLY A 509 22.93 0.91 -17.59
CA GLY A 509 22.87 0.25 -18.90
C GLY A 509 21.50 -0.27 -19.34
N MET A 510 20.40 0.02 -18.64
CA MET A 510 19.07 -0.15 -19.26
C MET A 510 18.94 0.81 -20.44
N LYS A 511 18.84 0.28 -21.67
CA LYS A 511 18.51 1.08 -22.86
C LYS A 511 17.21 1.84 -22.59
N ARG A 512 17.12 3.08 -23.08
CA ARG A 512 15.91 3.90 -23.00
C ARG A 512 14.69 3.04 -23.37
N VAL A 513 13.74 2.91 -22.45
CA VAL A 513 12.34 2.90 -22.87
C VAL A 513 12.09 4.35 -23.26
N SER A 514 12.28 4.66 -24.54
CA SER A 514 12.14 6.01 -25.05
C SER A 514 10.69 6.43 -24.94
N GLY A 515 10.38 7.37 -24.05
CA GLY A 515 9.20 8.23 -24.16
C GLY A 515 7.87 7.51 -24.40
N ALA A 516 7.55 6.52 -23.58
CA ALA A 516 6.21 6.01 -23.27
C ALA A 516 6.46 4.87 -22.29
N PHE A 517 5.66 4.76 -21.24
CA PHE A 517 5.68 3.57 -20.41
C PHE A 517 5.21 2.40 -21.29
N ASP A 518 6.05 1.39 -21.56
CA ASP A 518 5.60 0.18 -22.24
C ASP A 518 4.65 -0.55 -21.29
N TYR A 519 3.36 -0.30 -21.53
CA TYR A 519 2.27 -0.77 -20.70
C TYR A 519 1.97 -2.23 -20.98
N MET A 520 1.43 -2.90 -19.97
CA MET A 520 0.94 -4.26 -20.04
C MET A 520 -0.46 -4.28 -19.44
N GLU A 521 -1.43 -4.77 -20.20
CA GLU A 521 -2.78 -5.00 -19.72
C GLU A 521 -2.89 -6.45 -19.29
N PHE A 522 -3.03 -6.67 -17.98
CA PHE A 522 -3.49 -7.96 -17.49
C PHE A 522 -4.99 -8.01 -17.68
N MET A 523 -5.42 -8.86 -18.61
CA MET A 523 -6.81 -9.23 -18.79
C MET A 523 -7.27 -9.99 -17.53
N GLY A 524 -7.60 -9.25 -16.47
CA GLY A 524 -8.26 -9.83 -15.31
C GLY A 524 -9.68 -10.29 -15.69
N TRP A 525 -10.55 -10.51 -14.71
CA TRP A 525 -11.94 -10.85 -15.03
C TRP A 525 -12.64 -9.63 -15.62
N THR A 526 -13.10 -9.73 -16.86
CA THR A 526 -13.75 -8.63 -17.59
C THR A 526 -15.23 -8.88 -17.86
N ASN A 527 -15.64 -10.15 -17.94
CA ASN A 527 -17.02 -10.54 -18.21
C ASN A 527 -17.36 -11.89 -17.56
N ARG A 528 -18.64 -12.26 -17.64
CA ARG A 528 -19.17 -13.52 -17.09
C ARG A 528 -18.59 -14.75 -17.78
N GLU A 529 -18.37 -14.69 -19.09
CA GLU A 529 -17.83 -15.79 -19.89
C GLU A 529 -16.41 -16.20 -19.43
N SER A 530 -15.56 -15.25 -19.05
CA SER A 530 -14.23 -15.53 -18.50
C SER A 530 -14.33 -16.34 -17.19
N VAL A 531 -15.23 -15.95 -16.28
CA VAL A 531 -15.44 -16.64 -15.00
C VAL A 531 -16.04 -18.04 -15.23
N ASP A 532 -17.03 -18.15 -16.11
CA ASP A 532 -17.65 -19.44 -16.47
C ASP A 532 -16.63 -20.40 -17.10
N THR A 533 -15.76 -19.89 -18.00
CA THR A 533 -14.67 -20.66 -18.61
C THR A 533 -13.67 -21.16 -17.57
N TYR A 534 -13.36 -20.34 -16.56
CA TYR A 534 -12.47 -20.74 -15.49
C TYR A 534 -13.10 -21.79 -14.57
N ILE A 535 -14.37 -21.64 -14.22
CA ILE A 535 -15.09 -22.64 -13.41
C ILE A 535 -15.22 -23.96 -14.19
N ALA A 536 -15.47 -23.92 -15.49
CA ALA A 536 -15.46 -25.11 -16.34
C ALA A 536 -14.09 -25.81 -16.33
N SER A 537 -13.01 -25.05 -16.31
CA SER A 537 -11.64 -25.56 -16.16
C SER A 537 -11.41 -26.23 -14.79
N VAL A 538 -11.91 -25.64 -13.70
CA VAL A 538 -11.92 -26.31 -12.37
C VAL A 538 -12.72 -27.61 -12.44
N ARG A 539 -13.93 -27.57 -13.01
CA ARG A 539 -14.83 -28.74 -13.17
C ARG A 539 -14.16 -29.88 -13.92
N ASN A 540 -13.42 -29.57 -14.99
CA ASN A 540 -12.73 -30.56 -15.81
C ASN A 540 -11.55 -31.25 -15.10
N GLN A 541 -11.02 -30.67 -14.03
CA GLN A 541 -9.94 -31.26 -13.23
C GLN A 541 -10.47 -32.19 -12.11
N LEU A 542 -11.77 -32.15 -11.81
CA LEU A 542 -12.38 -33.04 -10.83
C LEU A 542 -12.52 -34.46 -11.39
N LEU A 543 -12.25 -35.46 -10.54
CA LEU A 543 -12.13 -36.86 -10.97
C LEU A 543 -13.47 -37.57 -11.14
N THR A 544 -14.48 -37.24 -10.33
CA THR A 544 -15.80 -37.92 -10.31
C THR A 544 -16.91 -37.00 -10.80
N GLU A 545 -17.98 -37.56 -11.38
CA GLU A 545 -19.14 -36.76 -11.79
C GLU A 545 -19.86 -36.16 -10.58
N ASP A 546 -19.94 -36.88 -9.45
CA ASP A 546 -20.50 -36.37 -8.21
C ASP A 546 -19.77 -35.11 -7.71
N ALA A 547 -18.44 -35.06 -7.82
CA ALA A 547 -17.67 -33.87 -7.46
C ALA A 547 -17.96 -32.69 -8.41
N ARG A 548 -18.19 -32.98 -9.70
CA ARG A 548 -18.55 -31.96 -10.69
C ARG A 548 -19.93 -31.38 -10.42
N LEU A 549 -20.92 -32.23 -10.12
CA LEU A 549 -22.26 -31.80 -9.73
C LEU A 549 -22.23 -31.01 -8.42
N ALA A 550 -21.46 -31.47 -7.43
CA ALA A 550 -21.27 -30.73 -6.18
C ALA A 550 -20.64 -29.34 -6.39
N LEU A 551 -19.71 -29.20 -7.35
CA LEU A 551 -19.14 -27.90 -7.69
C LEU A 551 -20.19 -26.96 -8.28
N ASP A 552 -21.06 -27.48 -9.14
CA ASP A 552 -22.16 -26.73 -9.75
C ASP A 552 -23.15 -26.23 -8.67
N ASP A 553 -23.41 -27.03 -7.62
CA ASP A 553 -24.24 -26.64 -6.46
C ASP A 553 -23.57 -25.59 -5.55
N LEU A 554 -22.24 -25.62 -5.44
CA LEU A 554 -21.48 -24.62 -4.65
C LEU A 554 -21.34 -23.28 -5.38
N LEU A 555 -21.28 -23.30 -6.71
CA LEU A 555 -21.09 -22.14 -7.57
C LEU A 555 -22.25 -22.00 -8.58
N PRO A 556 -23.50 -21.82 -8.08
CA PRO A 556 -24.65 -21.62 -8.94
C PRO A 556 -24.55 -20.28 -9.70
N PRO A 557 -25.35 -20.06 -10.76
CA PRO A 557 -25.31 -18.83 -11.57
C PRO A 557 -25.31 -17.53 -10.75
N GLU A 558 -26.09 -17.46 -9.67
CA GLU A 558 -26.19 -16.31 -8.78
C GLU A 558 -24.87 -16.01 -8.05
N ALA A 559 -24.12 -17.05 -7.69
CA ALA A 559 -22.80 -16.90 -7.08
C ALA A 559 -21.80 -16.31 -8.07
N ARG A 560 -21.86 -16.73 -9.34
CA ARG A 560 -21.00 -16.25 -10.43
C ARG A 560 -21.29 -14.79 -10.76
N ASP A 561 -22.57 -14.43 -10.80
CA ASP A 561 -23.00 -13.04 -10.99
C ASP A 561 -22.55 -12.15 -9.81
N LEU A 562 -22.61 -12.64 -8.57
CA LEU A 562 -22.12 -11.88 -7.41
C LEU A 562 -20.58 -11.76 -7.38
N LEU A 563 -19.84 -12.81 -7.77
CA LEU A 563 -18.39 -12.75 -7.93
C LEU A 563 -18.00 -11.64 -8.90
N LEU A 564 -18.65 -11.58 -10.06
CA LEU A 564 -18.40 -10.55 -11.07
C LEU A 564 -18.83 -9.17 -10.56
N LYS A 565 -20.01 -9.05 -9.94
CA LYS A 565 -20.46 -7.74 -9.42
C LYS A 565 -19.52 -7.15 -8.37
N THR A 566 -18.97 -7.99 -7.49
CA THR A 566 -18.24 -7.54 -6.30
C THR A 566 -16.73 -7.50 -6.50
N LEU A 567 -16.15 -8.48 -7.20
CA LEU A 567 -14.70 -8.74 -7.25
C LEU A 567 -14.11 -8.66 -8.67
N VAL A 568 -14.85 -8.17 -9.67
CA VAL A 568 -14.37 -7.96 -11.06
C VAL A 568 -13.15 -7.07 -11.14
N GLY A 569 -12.27 -7.35 -12.09
CA GLY A 569 -11.08 -6.54 -12.39
C GLY A 569 -9.78 -7.32 -12.27
N ARG A 570 -9.57 -8.07 -11.17
CA ARG A 570 -8.30 -8.76 -10.89
C ARG A 570 -8.47 -10.25 -10.72
N PHE A 571 -7.44 -11.01 -11.12
CA PHE A 571 -7.41 -12.46 -11.03
C PHE A 571 -7.61 -12.99 -9.60
N ARG A 572 -6.77 -12.56 -8.63
CA ARG A 572 -6.65 -13.19 -7.30
C ARG A 572 -7.89 -13.07 -6.41
N PRO A 573 -8.62 -11.94 -6.33
CA PRO A 573 -9.81 -11.81 -5.49
C PRO A 573 -10.88 -12.88 -5.76
N ILE A 574 -11.31 -13.03 -7.02
CA ILE A 574 -12.30 -14.05 -7.40
C ILE A 574 -11.78 -15.46 -7.14
N VAL A 575 -10.53 -15.74 -7.50
CA VAL A 575 -9.92 -17.07 -7.27
C VAL A 575 -9.86 -17.40 -5.78
N THR A 576 -9.53 -16.44 -4.93
CA THR A 576 -9.50 -16.64 -3.46
C THR A 576 -10.90 -16.93 -2.91
N ALA A 577 -11.93 -16.24 -3.42
CA ALA A 577 -13.30 -16.53 -3.05
C ALA A 577 -13.72 -17.95 -3.48
N ILE A 578 -13.38 -18.37 -4.71
CA ILE A 578 -13.63 -19.74 -5.20
C ILE A 578 -12.91 -20.78 -4.36
N GLU A 579 -11.61 -20.58 -4.06
CA GLU A 579 -10.82 -21.46 -3.17
C GLU A 579 -11.52 -21.60 -1.80
N THR A 580 -12.02 -20.49 -1.24
CA THR A 580 -12.73 -20.46 0.06
C THR A 580 -14.06 -21.23 0.00
N ILE A 581 -14.82 -21.09 -1.09
CA ILE A 581 -16.10 -21.78 -1.31
C ILE A 581 -15.88 -23.29 -1.38
N ILE A 582 -14.94 -23.74 -2.23
CA ILE A 582 -14.61 -25.16 -2.40
C ILE A 582 -14.13 -25.76 -1.09
N SER A 583 -13.26 -25.04 -0.36
CA SER A 583 -12.71 -25.51 0.91
C SER A 583 -13.78 -25.71 1.98
N ASN A 584 -14.81 -24.86 2.00
CA ASN A 584 -15.91 -24.97 2.94
C ASN A 584 -16.88 -26.12 2.58
N GLY A 585 -17.20 -26.27 1.29
CA GLY A 585 -17.99 -27.40 0.79
C GLY A 585 -19.50 -27.34 1.08
N THR A 586 -20.03 -26.26 1.68
CA THR A 586 -21.46 -26.12 2.00
C THR A 586 -22.20 -25.29 0.93
N PRO A 587 -23.25 -25.84 0.26
CA PRO A 587 -24.10 -25.06 -0.64
C PRO A 587 -24.69 -23.83 0.05
N GLY A 588 -24.69 -22.70 -0.65
CA GLY A 588 -25.15 -21.41 -0.11
C GLY A 588 -24.12 -20.60 0.69
N PHE A 589 -22.98 -21.19 1.09
CA PHE A 589 -21.91 -20.46 1.77
C PHE A 589 -21.21 -19.42 0.87
N TRP A 590 -21.36 -19.53 -0.46
CA TRP A 590 -20.73 -18.66 -1.44
C TRP A 590 -20.95 -17.17 -1.18
N LYS A 591 -22.13 -16.77 -0.69
CA LYS A 591 -22.42 -15.36 -0.40
C LYS A 591 -21.50 -14.83 0.70
N GLN A 592 -21.38 -15.58 1.80
CA GLN A 592 -20.53 -15.23 2.94
C GLN A 592 -19.05 -15.24 2.54
N ALA A 593 -18.62 -16.19 1.71
CA ALA A 593 -17.23 -16.25 1.23
C ALA A 593 -16.86 -15.03 0.36
N ILE A 594 -17.77 -14.58 -0.50
CA ILE A 594 -17.57 -13.40 -1.35
C ILE A 594 -17.56 -12.13 -0.50
N GLU A 595 -18.54 -11.97 0.40
CA GLU A 595 -18.63 -10.83 1.32
C GLU A 595 -17.40 -10.74 2.24
N TYR A 596 -16.95 -11.87 2.78
CA TYR A 596 -15.72 -11.97 3.57
C TYR A 596 -14.49 -11.57 2.76
N THR A 597 -14.38 -12.05 1.51
CA THR A 597 -13.26 -11.70 0.63
C THR A 597 -13.23 -10.20 0.33
N GLU A 598 -14.38 -9.60 0.03
CA GLU A 598 -14.49 -8.15 -0.18
C GLU A 598 -14.11 -7.39 1.09
N ALA A 599 -14.70 -7.74 2.25
CA ALA A 599 -14.41 -7.10 3.53
C ALA A 599 -12.91 -7.10 3.84
N ARG A 600 -12.25 -8.25 3.68
CA ARG A 600 -10.80 -8.39 3.88
C ARG A 600 -9.98 -7.47 2.99
N LEU A 601 -10.42 -7.23 1.75
CA LEU A 601 -9.72 -6.37 0.79
C LEU A 601 -9.92 -4.87 1.07
N VAL A 602 -11.08 -4.48 1.62
CA VAL A 602 -11.52 -3.07 1.65
C VAL A 602 -11.73 -2.48 3.05
N SER A 603 -11.73 -3.27 4.11
CA SER A 603 -12.00 -2.77 5.48
C SER A 603 -10.77 -2.09 6.08
N TRP A 604 -11.03 -0.98 6.78
CA TRP A 604 -10.02 -0.27 7.55
C TRP A 604 -9.61 -1.05 8.82
N GLU A 605 -10.57 -1.68 9.48
CA GLU A 605 -10.38 -2.51 10.66
C GLU A 605 -9.47 -3.70 10.35
N GLN A 606 -9.65 -4.30 9.17
CA GLN A 606 -8.89 -5.44 8.68
C GLN A 606 -7.64 -5.05 7.88
N ARG A 607 -7.16 -3.80 7.94
CA ARG A 607 -5.96 -3.33 7.19
C ARG A 607 -4.64 -4.04 7.53
N ARG A 608 -4.63 -4.98 8.47
CA ARG A 608 -3.47 -5.83 8.77
C ARG A 608 -3.55 -7.19 8.08
N GLU A 609 -4.71 -7.54 7.52
CA GLU A 609 -4.90 -8.74 6.73
C GLU A 609 -4.11 -8.67 5.43
N HIS A 610 -3.55 -9.80 5.02
CA HIS A 610 -2.77 -9.89 3.79
C HIS A 610 -3.62 -9.52 2.56
N GLY A 611 -3.06 -8.76 1.63
CA GLY A 611 -3.73 -8.34 0.39
C GLY A 611 -4.78 -7.23 0.54
N ASN A 612 -5.00 -6.70 1.75
CA ASN A 612 -5.87 -5.55 1.96
C ASN A 612 -5.33 -4.31 1.22
N LEU A 613 -6.18 -3.62 0.47
CA LEU A 613 -5.76 -2.51 -0.39
C LEU A 613 -5.48 -1.22 0.41
N ILE A 614 -6.17 -1.01 1.53
CA ILE A 614 -5.92 0.12 2.43
C ILE A 614 -4.51 0.02 3.02
N HIS A 615 -4.07 -1.19 3.36
CA HIS A 615 -2.70 -1.44 3.79
C HIS A 615 -1.69 -0.95 2.74
N GLU A 616 -1.91 -1.29 1.47
CA GLU A 616 -1.02 -0.88 0.37
C GLU A 616 -0.99 0.64 0.18
N ILE A 617 -2.11 1.36 0.35
CA ILE A 617 -2.11 2.84 0.34
C ILE A 617 -1.15 3.35 1.43
N ILE A 618 -1.35 2.90 2.67
CA ILE A 618 -0.60 3.38 3.83
C ILE A 618 0.89 3.08 3.65
N ARG A 619 1.21 1.83 3.30
CA ARG A 619 2.60 1.37 3.08
C ARG A 619 3.31 2.24 2.06
N LEU A 620 2.64 2.54 0.94
CA LEU A 620 3.24 3.31 -0.13
C LEU A 620 3.31 4.80 0.20
N GLU A 621 2.32 5.39 0.86
CA GLU A 621 2.46 6.76 1.38
C GLU A 621 3.66 6.93 2.31
N ASP A 622 3.84 5.98 3.23
CA ASP A 622 4.98 6.00 4.13
C ASP A 622 6.31 5.85 3.37
N LYS A 623 6.34 5.00 2.33
CA LYS A 623 7.49 4.88 1.42
C LYS A 623 7.83 6.20 0.73
N TYR A 624 6.84 6.91 0.20
CA TYR A 624 7.05 8.21 -0.46
C TYR A 624 7.51 9.29 0.53
N ARG A 625 6.87 9.36 1.71
CA ARG A 625 7.23 10.34 2.75
C ARG A 625 8.67 10.17 3.24
N LYS A 626 9.16 8.92 3.30
CA LYS A 626 10.56 8.61 3.67
C LYS A 626 11.59 8.94 2.58
N ASN A 627 11.16 9.07 1.33
CA ASN A 627 12.04 9.24 0.17
C ASN A 627 11.71 10.51 -0.63
N LEU A 628 11.29 11.58 0.07
CA LEU A 628 10.85 12.83 -0.54
C LEU A 628 11.82 13.35 -1.61
N ASP A 629 13.13 13.22 -1.36
CA ASP A 629 14.23 13.65 -2.24
C ASP A 629 14.18 13.02 -3.64
N VAL A 630 13.66 11.79 -3.74
CA VAL A 630 13.54 11.02 -4.99
C VAL A 630 12.21 11.30 -5.70
N PHE A 631 11.20 11.76 -4.96
CA PHE A 631 9.81 11.90 -5.41
C PHE A 631 9.30 13.36 -5.42
N GLN A 632 10.20 14.36 -5.36
CA GLN A 632 9.87 15.78 -5.15
C GLN A 632 8.89 16.39 -6.19
N GLU A 633 8.78 15.81 -7.38
CA GLU A 633 7.94 16.31 -8.48
C GLU A 633 6.54 15.67 -8.56
N LEU A 634 6.20 14.72 -7.68
CA LEU A 634 4.95 13.95 -7.77
C LEU A 634 3.90 14.46 -6.78
N CYS A 635 2.67 14.70 -7.26
CA CYS A 635 1.50 14.88 -6.39
C CYS A 635 1.35 13.66 -5.48
N THR A 636 0.98 13.85 -4.21
CA THR A 636 0.75 12.70 -3.32
C THR A 636 -0.49 11.93 -3.79
N VAL A 637 -0.51 10.62 -3.59
CA VAL A 637 -1.69 9.84 -4.01
C VAL A 637 -2.92 10.14 -3.16
N GLU A 638 -2.77 10.66 -1.94
CA GLU A 638 -3.89 11.24 -1.20
C GLU A 638 -4.62 12.33 -2.01
N GLU A 639 -3.86 13.18 -2.72
CA GLU A 639 -4.45 14.28 -3.51
C GLU A 639 -5.15 13.76 -4.76
N VAL A 640 -4.46 12.92 -5.55
CA VAL A 640 -5.02 12.39 -6.79
C VAL A 640 -6.23 11.50 -6.50
N LEU A 641 -6.10 10.57 -5.55
CA LEU A 641 -7.17 9.67 -5.15
C LEU A 641 -8.31 10.44 -4.48
N GLY A 642 -8.01 11.39 -3.61
CA GLY A 642 -9.03 12.19 -2.94
C GLY A 642 -9.84 13.05 -3.90
N LEU A 643 -9.22 13.65 -4.93
CA LEU A 643 -9.94 14.40 -5.97
C LEU A 643 -10.82 13.49 -6.83
N LEU A 644 -10.30 12.32 -7.21
CA LEU A 644 -11.04 11.33 -8.01
C LEU A 644 -12.24 10.78 -7.24
N LEU A 645 -12.04 10.41 -5.97
CA LEU A 645 -13.09 9.95 -5.09
C LEU A 645 -14.11 11.03 -4.78
N PHE A 646 -13.68 12.29 -4.63
CA PHE A 646 -14.58 13.40 -4.47
C PHE A 646 -15.47 13.58 -5.70
N GLN A 647 -14.89 13.58 -6.91
CA GLN A 647 -15.68 13.64 -8.15
C GLN A 647 -16.68 12.47 -8.25
N ARG A 648 -16.27 11.27 -7.86
CA ARG A 648 -17.16 10.10 -7.79
C ARG A 648 -18.29 10.29 -6.77
N TYR A 649 -17.97 10.64 -5.53
CA TYR A 649 -18.94 10.89 -4.47
C TYR A 649 -19.92 12.00 -4.88
N MET A 650 -19.44 13.02 -5.60
CA MET A 650 -20.33 14.07 -6.08
C MET A 650 -21.23 13.62 -7.23
N PHE A 651 -20.70 12.90 -8.23
CA PHE A 651 -21.39 12.68 -9.52
C PHE A 651 -21.82 11.24 -9.80
N GLY A 652 -21.55 10.29 -8.91
CA GLY A 652 -21.94 8.88 -9.07
C GLY A 652 -21.22 8.15 -10.21
N ALA A 653 -19.98 8.54 -10.53
CA ALA A 653 -19.22 7.88 -11.59
C ALA A 653 -18.82 6.43 -11.20
N ASP A 654 -19.27 5.45 -11.97
CA ASP A 654 -18.95 4.03 -11.74
C ASP A 654 -17.53 3.65 -12.19
N SER A 655 -16.93 4.45 -13.07
CA SER A 655 -15.55 4.28 -13.52
C SER A 655 -14.90 5.65 -13.76
N LEU A 656 -13.60 5.75 -13.48
CA LEU A 656 -12.80 6.95 -13.73
C LEU A 656 -11.68 6.60 -14.70
N VAL A 657 -11.65 7.27 -15.85
CA VAL A 657 -10.59 7.12 -16.86
C VAL A 657 -9.77 8.41 -16.88
N LEU A 658 -8.50 8.29 -16.53
CA LEU A 658 -7.57 9.43 -16.55
C LEU A 658 -7.10 9.69 -17.97
N GLN A 659 -6.76 10.94 -18.27
CA GLN A 659 -6.27 11.33 -19.60
C GLN A 659 -4.96 10.64 -19.95
N ASP A 660 -4.08 10.50 -18.95
CA ASP A 660 -2.77 9.88 -19.08
C ASP A 660 -2.68 8.59 -18.24
N ALA A 661 -1.74 7.72 -18.63
CA ALA A 661 -1.29 6.65 -17.73
C ALA A 661 -0.53 7.29 -16.56
N ILE A 662 -1.02 7.02 -15.35
CA ILE A 662 -0.43 7.41 -14.07
C ILE A 662 0.09 6.14 -13.39
N PRO A 663 1.38 5.76 -13.58
CA PRO A 663 1.97 4.57 -12.98
C PRO A 663 1.83 4.52 -11.47
N GLU A 664 1.82 5.66 -10.80
CA GLU A 664 1.71 5.82 -9.35
C GLU A 664 0.44 5.18 -8.77
N LEU A 665 -0.67 5.28 -9.50
CA LEU A 665 -1.95 4.68 -9.10
C LEU A 665 -1.97 3.16 -9.36
N VAL A 666 -1.17 2.70 -10.33
CA VAL A 666 -0.97 1.29 -10.66
C VAL A 666 -0.07 0.62 -9.64
N GLU A 667 1.04 1.28 -9.29
CA GLU A 667 1.97 0.87 -8.24
C GLU A 667 1.26 0.75 -6.88
N ARG A 668 0.27 1.61 -6.63
CA ARG A 668 -0.54 1.59 -5.40
C ARG A 668 -1.72 0.66 -5.42
N ALA A 669 -1.93 -0.10 -6.49
CA ALA A 669 -3.02 -1.04 -6.60
C ALA A 669 -4.42 -0.39 -6.55
N PHE A 670 -4.59 0.82 -7.10
CA PHE A 670 -5.90 1.51 -7.19
C PHE A 670 -6.38 1.75 -8.61
N GLY A 671 -5.47 1.97 -9.54
CA GLY A 671 -5.78 2.09 -10.96
C GLY A 671 -5.07 1.02 -11.76
N ARG A 672 -5.69 0.53 -12.83
CA ARG A 672 -5.05 -0.38 -13.78
C ARG A 672 -4.81 0.33 -15.11
N ILE A 673 -3.80 -0.09 -15.84
CA ILE A 673 -3.56 0.44 -17.19
C ILE A 673 -4.47 -0.30 -18.16
N LYS A 674 -5.20 0.45 -18.98
CA LYS A 674 -5.97 -0.04 -20.11
C LYS A 674 -5.65 0.72 -21.37
N ILE A 675 -5.86 0.08 -22.51
CA ILE A 675 -5.83 0.76 -23.80
C ILE A 675 -7.20 1.29 -24.16
N VAL A 676 -7.31 2.62 -24.14
CA VAL A 676 -8.52 3.37 -24.45
C VAL A 676 -8.19 4.30 -25.60
N ASP A 677 -8.90 4.12 -26.72
CA ASP A 677 -8.69 4.87 -27.97
C ASP A 677 -7.24 4.82 -28.49
N GLY A 678 -6.59 3.66 -28.35
CA GLY A 678 -5.21 3.44 -28.80
C GLY A 678 -4.13 4.06 -27.88
N ALA A 679 -4.52 4.66 -26.76
CA ALA A 679 -3.61 5.22 -25.76
C ALA A 679 -3.71 4.49 -24.43
N ALA A 680 -2.58 4.33 -23.74
CA ALA A 680 -2.57 3.81 -22.38
C ALA A 680 -3.07 4.85 -21.38
N ARG A 681 -4.09 4.46 -20.62
CA ARG A 681 -4.73 5.30 -19.62
C ARG A 681 -4.85 4.54 -18.31
N THR A 682 -4.73 5.25 -17.20
CA THR A 682 -5.07 4.66 -15.90
C THR A 682 -6.58 4.71 -15.71
N VAL A 683 -7.16 3.56 -15.42
CA VAL A 683 -8.59 3.36 -15.21
C VAL A 683 -8.83 2.84 -13.80
N LEU A 684 -9.77 3.46 -13.10
CA LEU A 684 -10.29 3.04 -11.80
C LEU A 684 -11.75 2.61 -12.02
N ASP A 685 -11.94 1.33 -12.30
CA ASP A 685 -13.24 0.73 -12.63
C ASP A 685 -13.53 -0.54 -11.81
N GLU A 686 -12.65 -0.86 -10.84
CA GLU A 686 -12.76 -2.05 -10.00
C GLU A 686 -13.59 -1.70 -8.75
N PRO A 687 -14.76 -2.34 -8.52
CA PRO A 687 -15.67 -1.96 -7.44
C PRO A 687 -15.02 -1.99 -6.05
N PHE A 688 -14.30 -3.06 -5.74
CA PHE A 688 -13.63 -3.23 -4.44
C PHE A 688 -12.43 -2.29 -4.26
N ALA A 689 -11.66 -1.98 -5.32
CA ALA A 689 -10.55 -1.04 -5.23
C ALA A 689 -11.06 0.38 -4.94
N MET A 690 -12.17 0.75 -5.58
CA MET A 690 -12.83 2.02 -5.33
C MET A 690 -13.43 2.08 -3.92
N LYS A 691 -14.06 0.99 -3.46
CA LYS A 691 -14.58 0.88 -2.08
C LYS A 691 -13.46 0.98 -1.04
N ALA A 692 -12.31 0.34 -1.27
CA ALA A 692 -11.14 0.45 -0.40
C ALA A 692 -10.61 1.90 -0.33
N ALA A 693 -10.54 2.57 -1.48
CA ALA A 693 -10.12 3.96 -1.57
C ALA A 693 -11.08 4.90 -0.79
N GLU A 694 -12.39 4.70 -0.91
CA GLU A 694 -13.38 5.43 -0.13
C GLU A 694 -13.24 5.19 1.37
N ASN A 695 -13.13 3.93 1.79
CA ASN A 695 -12.99 3.56 3.20
C ASN A 695 -11.71 4.15 3.80
N TYR A 696 -10.63 4.16 3.02
CA TYR A 696 -9.37 4.79 3.38
C TYR A 696 -9.53 6.29 3.64
N VAL A 697 -10.15 7.03 2.71
CA VAL A 697 -10.34 8.48 2.87
C VAL A 697 -11.32 8.78 4.00
N ARG A 698 -12.47 8.09 4.08
CA ARG A 698 -13.46 8.30 5.14
C ARG A 698 -12.88 8.10 6.54
N ALA A 699 -11.95 7.15 6.71
CA ALA A 699 -11.27 6.93 7.99
C ALA A 699 -10.35 8.10 8.41
N ARG A 700 -9.90 8.93 7.46
CA ARG A 700 -9.01 10.09 7.70
C ARG A 700 -9.73 11.44 7.60
N ASP A 701 -10.78 11.53 6.79
CA ASP A 701 -11.51 12.73 6.41
C ASP A 701 -12.95 12.34 6.02
N ALA A 702 -13.81 12.21 7.03
CA ALA A 702 -15.19 11.68 6.89
C ALA A 702 -16.07 12.44 5.88
N GLY A 703 -15.68 13.64 5.43
CA GLY A 703 -16.40 14.46 4.45
C GLY A 703 -15.61 14.84 3.19
N PHE A 704 -14.41 14.28 2.98
CA PHE A 704 -13.49 14.65 1.88
C PHE A 704 -13.07 16.14 1.86
N ILE A 705 -13.22 16.85 2.98
CA ILE A 705 -13.05 18.31 3.09
C ILE A 705 -11.55 18.69 3.12
N LYS A 706 -10.72 17.90 3.78
CA LYS A 706 -9.28 18.15 3.93
C LYS A 706 -8.52 18.01 2.61
N THR A 707 -8.91 17.04 1.77
CA THR A 707 -8.32 16.89 0.43
C THR A 707 -8.62 18.10 -0.45
N MET A 708 -9.87 18.57 -0.44
CA MET A 708 -10.28 19.76 -1.21
C MET A 708 -9.58 21.03 -0.70
N ASP A 709 -9.41 21.15 0.62
CA ASP A 709 -8.67 22.24 1.23
C ASP A 709 -7.23 22.31 0.72
N GLN A 710 -6.50 21.18 0.76
CA GLN A 710 -5.13 21.13 0.27
C GLN A 710 -5.02 21.46 -1.22
N TRP A 711 -5.96 20.99 -2.05
CA TRP A 711 -5.96 21.29 -3.48
C TRP A 711 -6.21 22.78 -3.75
N MET A 712 -7.17 23.39 -3.06
CA MET A 712 -7.44 24.83 -3.14
C MET A 712 -6.31 25.69 -2.56
N GLN A 713 -5.52 25.20 -1.60
CA GLN A 713 -4.36 25.92 -1.09
C GLN A 713 -3.16 25.92 -2.06
N ARG A 714 -3.02 24.87 -2.88
CA ARG A 714 -1.88 24.69 -3.80
C ARG A 714 -2.11 25.29 -5.18
N SER A 715 -3.35 25.39 -5.61
CA SER A 715 -3.69 26.07 -6.85
C SER A 715 -3.50 27.58 -6.70
N ASN A 716 -2.94 28.22 -7.72
CA ASN A 716 -2.96 29.68 -7.87
C ASN A 716 -4.05 30.13 -8.86
N ASN A 717 -4.83 29.19 -9.40
CA ASN A 717 -5.86 29.45 -10.41
C ASN A 717 -7.22 29.73 -9.74
N ALA A 718 -7.72 30.95 -9.93
CA ALA A 718 -9.01 31.38 -9.40
C ALA A 718 -10.21 30.59 -9.95
N SER A 719 -10.15 30.06 -11.17
CA SER A 719 -11.24 29.24 -11.72
C SER A 719 -11.33 27.88 -11.03
N VAL A 720 -10.18 27.30 -10.69
CA VAL A 720 -10.07 26.06 -9.91
C VAL A 720 -10.68 26.26 -8.52
N HIS A 721 -10.40 27.39 -7.87
CA HIS A 721 -10.97 27.68 -6.55
C HIS A 721 -12.48 27.89 -6.59
N GLY A 722 -12.99 28.56 -7.64
CA GLY A 722 -14.43 28.73 -7.84
C GLY A 722 -15.13 27.38 -8.00
N PHE A 723 -14.64 26.55 -8.93
CA PHE A 723 -15.20 25.23 -9.20
C PHE A 723 -15.14 24.29 -7.98
N ALA A 724 -14.00 24.24 -7.29
CA ALA A 724 -13.84 23.45 -6.08
C ALA A 724 -14.85 23.86 -5.00
N TRP A 725 -15.03 25.17 -4.79
CA TRP A 725 -15.97 25.69 -3.80
C TRP A 725 -17.42 25.38 -4.14
N GLU A 726 -17.81 25.49 -5.42
CA GLU A 726 -19.14 25.10 -5.91
C GLU A 726 -19.49 23.66 -5.53
N LEU A 727 -18.53 22.74 -5.65
CA LEU A 727 -18.74 21.34 -5.28
C LEU A 727 -18.81 21.13 -3.75
N MET A 728 -17.99 21.85 -2.97
CA MET A 728 -18.02 21.75 -1.50
C MET A 728 -19.35 22.23 -0.90
N MET A 729 -20.06 23.12 -1.59
CA MET A 729 -21.30 23.71 -1.07
C MET A 729 -22.44 22.71 -0.85
N MET A 730 -22.44 21.56 -1.53
CA MET A 730 -23.47 20.55 -1.34
C MET A 730 -23.51 20.06 0.12
N ASN A 731 -22.35 19.69 0.69
CA ASN A 731 -22.23 19.27 2.09
C ASN A 731 -22.57 20.41 3.05
N VAL A 732 -22.12 21.63 2.72
CA VAL A 732 -22.43 22.83 3.52
C VAL A 732 -23.93 23.08 3.55
N PHE A 733 -24.64 22.96 2.43
CA PHE A 733 -26.08 23.10 2.38
C PHE A 733 -26.79 22.00 3.18
N ILE A 734 -26.39 20.73 3.01
CA ILE A 734 -26.97 19.61 3.77
C ILE A 734 -26.88 19.89 5.27
N GLU A 735 -25.70 20.27 5.79
CA GLU A 735 -25.50 20.56 7.21
C GLU A 735 -26.26 21.82 7.66
N THR A 736 -26.21 22.89 6.86
CA THR A 736 -26.85 24.17 7.19
C THR A 736 -28.37 24.03 7.31
N PHE A 737 -29.01 23.36 6.35
CA PHE A 737 -30.46 23.17 6.38
C PHE A 737 -30.91 22.15 7.43
N LYS A 738 -30.03 21.21 7.85
CA LYS A 738 -30.29 20.30 8.97
C LYS A 738 -30.24 20.98 10.33
N THR A 739 -29.39 21.98 10.50
CA THR A 739 -29.08 22.57 11.82
C THR A 739 -29.93 23.78 12.18
N ARG A 740 -30.41 24.55 11.18
CA ARG A 740 -31.16 25.79 11.43
C ARG A 740 -32.23 26.05 10.37
N ALA A 741 -33.40 26.51 10.80
CA ALA A 741 -34.47 26.92 9.90
C ALA A 741 -34.05 28.13 9.05
N LEU A 742 -34.46 28.14 7.77
CA LEU A 742 -34.14 29.19 6.82
C LEU A 742 -34.70 30.56 7.28
N SER A 743 -35.87 30.57 7.92
CA SER A 743 -36.49 31.77 8.50
C SER A 743 -35.61 32.48 9.54
N ASP A 744 -34.75 31.72 10.22
CA ASP A 744 -33.97 32.21 11.36
C ASP A 744 -32.59 32.75 10.95
N TRP A 745 -32.26 32.69 9.66
CA TRP A 745 -30.97 33.16 9.17
C TRP A 745 -30.86 34.69 9.28
N PRO A 746 -29.73 35.23 9.76
CA PRO A 746 -29.50 36.67 9.85
C PRO A 746 -29.43 37.29 8.45
N HIS A 747 -30.58 37.80 7.99
CA HIS A 747 -30.78 38.40 6.67
C HIS A 747 -31.67 39.64 6.77
N ASN A 748 -31.38 40.66 5.95
CA ASN A 748 -32.18 41.89 5.88
C ASN A 748 -32.60 42.18 4.43
N PRO A 749 -33.91 42.23 4.11
CA PRO A 749 -35.06 41.99 5.00
C PRO A 749 -35.16 40.52 5.43
N SER A 750 -35.74 40.22 6.60
CA SER A 750 -35.85 38.84 7.11
C SER A 750 -36.57 37.94 6.11
N ILE A 751 -36.17 36.67 6.02
CA ILE A 751 -36.71 35.75 5.01
C ILE A 751 -38.22 35.53 5.19
N SER A 752 -38.69 35.43 6.43
CA SER A 752 -40.13 35.36 6.76
C SER A 752 -40.93 36.56 6.25
N SER A 753 -40.35 37.77 6.24
CA SER A 753 -41.02 38.97 5.70
C SER A 753 -41.16 38.93 4.18
N GLN A 754 -40.26 38.22 3.48
CA GLN A 754 -40.34 38.01 2.03
C GLN A 754 -41.34 36.89 1.70
N CYS A 755 -41.35 35.81 2.48
CA CYS A 755 -42.26 34.69 2.29
C CYS A 755 -42.49 33.89 3.60
N SER A 756 -43.64 34.09 4.24
CA SER A 756 -44.03 33.34 5.46
C SER A 756 -44.19 31.84 5.24
N ALA A 757 -44.31 31.38 3.99
CA ALA A 757 -44.34 29.96 3.66
C ALA A 757 -42.98 29.25 3.88
N LEU A 758 -41.91 30.01 4.10
CA LEU A 758 -40.57 29.50 4.45
C LEU A 758 -40.35 29.38 5.97
N ASP A 759 -41.37 29.64 6.79
CA ASP A 759 -41.28 29.50 8.25
C ASP A 759 -41.32 28.03 8.67
N GLY A 760 -40.19 27.54 9.20
CA GLY A 760 -40.01 26.19 9.71
C GLY A 760 -38.73 25.52 9.21
N ASN A 761 -38.51 24.29 9.68
CA ASN A 761 -37.37 23.48 9.24
C ASN A 761 -37.53 23.10 7.76
N ALA A 762 -36.44 23.19 7.02
CA ALA A 762 -36.37 22.84 5.62
C ALA A 762 -35.58 21.55 5.44
N THR A 763 -36.05 20.66 4.58
CA THR A 763 -35.31 19.45 4.17
C THR A 763 -34.95 19.55 2.69
N ILE A 764 -33.76 19.09 2.31
CA ILE A 764 -33.35 19.02 0.91
C ILE A 764 -34.06 17.85 0.23
N VAL A 765 -34.69 18.11 -0.91
CA VAL A 765 -35.48 17.11 -1.65
C VAL A 765 -34.56 16.20 -2.45
N GLY A 766 -34.84 14.89 -2.44
CA GLY A 766 -34.01 13.89 -3.12
C GLY A 766 -32.73 13.51 -2.37
N LEU A 767 -32.55 14.01 -1.15
CA LEU A 767 -31.44 13.59 -0.29
C LEU A 767 -31.68 12.17 0.21
N ASP A 768 -30.83 11.24 -0.23
CA ASP A 768 -30.75 9.87 0.27
C ASP A 768 -29.61 9.77 1.28
N GLU A 769 -29.90 9.54 2.55
CA GLU A 769 -28.87 9.41 3.59
C GLU A 769 -28.03 8.13 3.45
N GLN A 770 -28.47 7.16 2.65
CA GLN A 770 -27.73 5.96 2.30
C GLN A 770 -27.07 6.05 0.90
N GLY A 771 -27.40 7.07 0.11
CA GLY A 771 -26.96 7.24 -1.26
C GLY A 771 -25.58 7.90 -1.39
N LEU A 772 -24.78 7.42 -2.33
CA LEU A 772 -23.42 7.95 -2.57
C LEU A 772 -23.41 9.23 -3.41
N GLN A 773 -24.48 9.53 -4.17
CA GLN A 773 -24.50 10.63 -5.14
C GLN A 773 -25.27 11.84 -4.60
N CYS A 774 -24.59 12.96 -4.42
CA CYS A 774 -25.21 14.23 -4.00
C CYS A 774 -25.54 15.15 -5.19
N GLY A 775 -24.83 15.04 -6.30
CA GLY A 775 -24.94 15.96 -7.43
C GLY A 775 -25.10 15.28 -8.80
N ILE A 776 -25.68 16.01 -9.75
CA ILE A 776 -25.73 15.63 -11.17
C ILE A 776 -25.44 16.85 -12.05
N SER A 777 -24.69 16.64 -13.12
CA SER A 777 -24.29 17.71 -14.05
C SER A 777 -25.18 17.75 -15.29
N HIS A 778 -25.15 18.88 -15.99
CA HIS A 778 -25.80 19.08 -17.29
C HIS A 778 -25.37 18.09 -18.40
N GLU A 779 -24.27 17.34 -18.20
CA GLU A 779 -23.82 16.30 -19.13
C GLU A 779 -24.69 15.05 -19.08
N HIS A 780 -25.41 14.84 -17.97
CA HIS A 780 -26.20 13.63 -17.71
C HIS A 780 -27.71 13.87 -17.82
N ILE A 781 -28.17 15.06 -17.42
CA ILE A 781 -29.59 15.43 -17.42
C ILE A 781 -29.75 16.92 -17.71
N GLN A 782 -30.80 17.32 -18.42
CA GLN A 782 -31.11 18.74 -18.62
C GLN A 782 -31.74 19.34 -17.35
N MET A 783 -31.59 20.65 -17.13
CA MET A 783 -32.19 21.33 -15.97
C MET A 783 -33.70 21.11 -15.88
N LYS A 784 -34.40 21.10 -17.02
CA LYS A 784 -35.84 20.83 -17.10
C LYS A 784 -36.19 19.44 -16.56
N GLU A 785 -35.43 18.43 -16.96
CA GLU A 785 -35.63 17.04 -16.56
C GLU A 785 -35.33 16.86 -15.07
N PHE A 786 -34.26 17.48 -14.57
CA PHE A 786 -33.94 17.56 -13.13
C PHE A 786 -35.09 18.18 -12.32
N MET A 787 -35.55 19.36 -12.73
CA MET A 787 -36.65 20.05 -12.04
C MET A 787 -37.95 19.24 -12.10
N SER A 788 -38.25 18.60 -13.25
CA SER A 788 -39.41 17.71 -13.36
C SER A 788 -39.29 16.47 -12.47
N ALA A 789 -38.09 15.92 -12.29
CA ALA A 789 -37.88 14.75 -11.45
C ALA A 789 -38.30 15.05 -10.01
N HIS A 790 -37.84 16.17 -9.43
CA HIS A 790 -38.12 16.52 -8.04
C HIS A 790 -39.52 17.09 -7.81
N VAL A 791 -40.12 17.75 -8.80
CA VAL A 791 -41.48 18.32 -8.66
C VAL A 791 -42.56 17.30 -8.99
N ASN A 792 -42.41 16.52 -10.06
CA ASN A 792 -43.50 15.71 -10.63
C ASN A 792 -43.31 14.20 -10.45
N ASN A 793 -42.08 13.71 -10.31
CA ASN A 793 -41.77 12.28 -10.42
C ASN A 793 -41.15 11.68 -9.14
N GLY A 794 -41.37 12.29 -7.97
CA GLY A 794 -40.87 11.74 -6.71
C GLY A 794 -39.34 11.63 -6.63
N SER A 795 -38.60 12.51 -7.32
CA SER A 795 -37.14 12.47 -7.49
C SER A 795 -36.64 11.30 -8.35
N MET A 796 -37.42 10.85 -9.32
CA MET A 796 -37.05 9.80 -10.27
C MET A 796 -37.02 10.30 -11.72
N HIS A 797 -36.08 9.80 -12.52
CA HIS A 797 -35.99 10.02 -13.97
C HIS A 797 -35.51 8.74 -14.67
N ASN A 798 -36.27 8.26 -15.66
CA ASN A 798 -36.00 7.01 -16.39
C ASN A 798 -35.73 5.80 -15.48
N GLY A 799 -36.50 5.66 -14.40
CA GLY A 799 -36.36 4.57 -13.44
C GLY A 799 -35.15 4.68 -12.49
N ARG A 800 -34.38 5.77 -12.55
CA ARG A 800 -33.26 6.04 -11.65
C ARG A 800 -33.57 7.19 -10.70
N ALA A 801 -33.07 7.14 -9.48
CA ALA A 801 -33.14 8.24 -8.53
C ALA A 801 -32.29 9.42 -9.04
N VAL A 802 -32.81 10.64 -8.88
CA VAL A 802 -32.12 11.89 -9.22
C VAL A 802 -31.58 12.51 -7.93
N PRO A 803 -30.26 12.82 -7.85
CA PRO A 803 -29.65 13.35 -6.65
C PRO A 803 -30.06 14.82 -6.40
N PRO A 804 -29.90 15.35 -5.17
CA PRO A 804 -30.51 16.60 -4.75
C PRO A 804 -29.97 17.88 -5.41
N PHE A 805 -28.73 17.88 -5.91
CA PHE A 805 -28.07 19.08 -6.44
C PHE A 805 -27.78 18.97 -7.95
N PHE A 806 -28.04 20.04 -8.69
CA PHE A 806 -27.81 20.12 -10.13
C PHE A 806 -26.79 21.20 -10.49
N PHE A 807 -25.84 20.87 -11.36
CA PHE A 807 -24.79 21.76 -11.88
C PHE A 807 -25.05 22.14 -13.34
N PRO A 808 -25.51 23.38 -13.60
CA PRO A 808 -25.88 23.82 -14.93
C PRO A 808 -24.68 23.98 -15.87
N LYS A 809 -24.96 24.04 -17.18
CA LYS A 809 -23.94 24.39 -18.17
C LYS A 809 -23.54 25.86 -18.00
N ALA A 810 -22.24 26.15 -18.08
CA ALA A 810 -21.71 27.53 -17.97
C ALA A 810 -22.26 28.50 -19.04
N LYS A 811 -22.75 27.97 -20.17
CA LYS A 811 -23.38 28.74 -21.26
C LYS A 811 -24.69 28.05 -21.67
N PRO A 812 -25.84 28.75 -21.71
CA PRO A 812 -26.01 30.17 -21.40
C PRO A 812 -25.76 30.50 -19.91
N SER A 813 -25.45 31.76 -19.60
CA SER A 813 -25.17 32.18 -18.21
C SER A 813 -26.35 31.86 -17.29
N GLY A 814 -26.09 31.27 -16.13
CA GLY A 814 -27.13 30.85 -15.17
C GLY A 814 -26.57 30.65 -13.76
N PRO A 815 -27.36 30.06 -12.85
CA PRO A 815 -26.91 29.71 -11.50
C PRO A 815 -25.76 28.69 -11.52
N ASP A 816 -24.98 28.63 -10.44
CA ASP A 816 -23.90 27.63 -10.31
C ASP A 816 -24.44 26.32 -9.73
N VAL A 817 -25.43 26.38 -8.82
CA VAL A 817 -26.07 25.20 -8.21
C VAL A 817 -27.59 25.39 -8.16
N VAL A 818 -28.33 24.33 -8.47
CA VAL A 818 -29.81 24.30 -8.38
C VAL A 818 -30.24 23.12 -7.51
N PHE A 819 -31.18 23.33 -6.59
CA PHE A 819 -31.74 22.26 -5.76
C PHE A 819 -33.15 22.64 -5.26
N TYR A 820 -33.83 21.70 -4.62
CA TYR A 820 -35.13 21.95 -3.99
C TYR A 820 -35.06 21.79 -2.48
N ILE A 821 -35.78 22.67 -1.79
CA ILE A 821 -36.08 22.51 -0.37
C ILE A 821 -37.57 22.27 -0.18
N ARG A 822 -37.88 21.51 0.85
CA ARG A 822 -39.24 21.28 1.34
C ARG A 822 -39.35 21.88 2.74
N VAL A 823 -40.29 22.79 2.93
CA VAL A 823 -40.66 23.36 4.23
C VAL A 823 -42.09 22.93 4.50
N LYS A 824 -42.30 22.09 5.53
CA LYS A 824 -43.60 21.41 5.74
C LYS A 824 -43.96 20.62 4.46
N GLU A 825 -45.10 20.90 3.85
CA GLU A 825 -45.55 20.28 2.60
C GLU A 825 -45.27 21.14 1.34
N LYS A 826 -44.54 22.25 1.48
CA LYS A 826 -44.31 23.23 0.41
C LYS A 826 -42.93 23.08 -0.20
N LEU A 827 -42.87 23.08 -1.53
CA LEU A 827 -41.65 22.91 -2.32
C LEU A 827 -41.19 24.23 -2.92
N PHE A 828 -39.89 24.50 -2.83
CA PHE A 828 -39.27 25.72 -3.38
C PHE A 828 -37.97 25.38 -4.11
N PRO A 829 -37.83 25.79 -5.39
CA PRO A 829 -36.54 25.73 -6.07
C PRO A 829 -35.61 26.82 -5.55
N VAL A 830 -34.35 26.43 -5.33
CA VAL A 830 -33.25 27.31 -4.92
C VAL A 830 -32.24 27.40 -6.05
N PHE A 831 -31.92 28.61 -6.46
CA PHE A 831 -30.92 28.92 -7.48
C PHE A 831 -29.77 29.68 -6.82
N ALA A 832 -28.63 29.02 -6.65
CA ALA A 832 -27.48 29.57 -5.96
C ALA A 832 -26.40 30.07 -6.94
N GLN A 833 -25.90 31.27 -6.68
CA GLN A 833 -24.73 31.83 -7.35
C GLN A 833 -23.61 32.06 -6.34
N LEU A 834 -22.44 31.52 -6.64
CA LEU A 834 -21.23 31.58 -5.84
C LEU A 834 -20.23 32.58 -6.42
N LYS A 835 -19.62 33.37 -5.53
CA LYS A 835 -18.59 34.36 -5.84
C LYS A 835 -17.48 34.34 -4.78
N LEU A 836 -16.41 33.59 -5.06
CA LEU A 836 -15.21 33.58 -4.24
C LEU A 836 -14.28 34.74 -4.63
N ARG A 837 -14.51 35.94 -4.08
CA ARG A 837 -13.77 37.18 -4.43
C ARG A 837 -13.53 38.07 -3.21
N GLN A 838 -12.38 38.75 -3.17
CA GLN A 838 -12.03 39.71 -2.11
C GLN A 838 -12.87 40.99 -2.16
N ILE A 839 -13.15 41.46 -3.38
CA ILE A 839 -13.90 42.69 -3.63
C ILE A 839 -14.99 42.37 -4.65
N MET A 840 -16.23 42.74 -4.32
CA MET A 840 -17.35 42.73 -5.27
C MET A 840 -17.81 44.17 -5.51
N VAL A 841 -17.43 44.73 -6.66
CA VAL A 841 -17.97 46.01 -7.14
C VAL A 841 -19.45 45.86 -7.51
N THR A 842 -20.22 46.95 -7.46
CA THR A 842 -21.67 46.95 -7.71
C THR A 842 -22.08 46.28 -9.03
N ALA A 843 -21.26 46.38 -10.08
CA ALA A 843 -21.51 45.71 -11.35
C ALA A 843 -21.43 44.17 -11.23
N ALA A 844 -20.49 43.64 -10.43
CA ALA A 844 -20.35 42.20 -10.20
C ALA A 844 -21.51 41.64 -9.38
N VAL A 845 -22.01 42.40 -8.40
CA VAL A 845 -23.22 42.06 -7.62
C VAL A 845 -24.44 42.01 -8.54
N LYS A 846 -24.64 43.03 -9.39
CA LYS A 846 -25.73 43.06 -10.38
C LYS A 846 -25.63 41.89 -11.36
N SER A 847 -24.43 41.53 -11.79
CA SER A 847 -24.22 40.37 -12.66
C SER A 847 -24.61 39.06 -11.96
N ALA A 848 -24.22 38.88 -10.69
CA ALA A 848 -24.59 37.70 -9.91
C ALA A 848 -26.10 37.61 -9.61
N LEU A 849 -26.76 38.75 -9.36
CA LEU A 849 -28.23 38.81 -9.26
C LEU A 849 -28.92 38.45 -10.57
N LYS A 850 -28.33 38.87 -11.70
CA LYS A 850 -28.88 38.57 -13.02
C LYS A 850 -28.87 37.08 -13.31
N THR A 851 -27.83 36.33 -12.94
CA THR A 851 -27.72 34.89 -13.27
C THR A 851 -28.77 34.02 -12.58
N VAL A 852 -29.23 34.43 -11.39
CA VAL A 852 -30.29 33.76 -10.61
C VAL A 852 -31.68 34.40 -10.81
N SER A 853 -31.84 35.29 -11.80
CA SER A 853 -33.13 35.88 -12.14
C SER A 853 -33.94 34.96 -13.06
N ALA A 854 -35.28 35.06 -12.97
CA ALA A 854 -36.19 34.30 -13.82
C ALA A 854 -35.81 34.35 -15.31
N HIS A 855 -35.49 35.54 -15.84
CA HIS A 855 -35.10 35.71 -17.24
C HIS A 855 -33.89 34.87 -17.68
N ASN A 856 -32.86 34.74 -16.82
CA ASN A 856 -31.70 33.93 -17.17
C ASN A 856 -31.92 32.45 -16.91
N ILE A 857 -32.70 32.09 -15.89
CA ILE A 857 -33.09 30.70 -15.62
C ILE A 857 -33.96 30.17 -16.77
N GLU A 858 -34.83 31.00 -17.34
CA GLU A 858 -35.69 30.64 -18.49
C GLU A 858 -34.90 30.32 -19.77
N ASN A 859 -33.64 30.73 -19.87
CA ASN A 859 -32.75 30.28 -20.94
C ASN A 859 -32.37 28.79 -20.80
N HIS A 860 -32.51 28.22 -19.61
CA HIS A 860 -32.26 26.80 -19.30
C HIS A 860 -33.55 25.98 -19.22
N VAL A 861 -34.64 26.58 -18.70
CA VAL A 861 -35.94 25.91 -18.52
C VAL A 861 -37.07 26.83 -18.96
N LYS A 862 -37.68 26.53 -20.10
CA LYS A 862 -38.88 27.24 -20.56
C LYS A 862 -40.01 27.04 -19.54
N ASP A 863 -40.72 28.12 -19.22
CA ASP A 863 -41.83 28.15 -18.25
C ASP A 863 -41.42 27.75 -16.82
N LEU A 864 -40.55 28.55 -16.21
CA LEU A 864 -40.08 28.37 -14.82
C LEU A 864 -41.24 28.28 -13.81
N GLY A 865 -42.38 28.93 -14.09
CA GLY A 865 -43.57 28.91 -13.23
C GLY A 865 -44.11 27.49 -13.00
N SER A 866 -44.06 26.64 -14.02
CA SER A 866 -44.50 25.24 -13.92
C SER A 866 -43.70 24.41 -12.91
N PHE A 867 -42.50 24.86 -12.53
CA PHE A 867 -41.62 24.21 -11.56
C PHE A 867 -41.55 24.93 -10.21
N CYS A 868 -42.39 25.95 -9.99
CA CYS A 868 -42.51 26.69 -8.73
C CYS A 868 -43.87 26.40 -8.07
N PRO A 869 -44.10 25.19 -7.52
CA PRO A 869 -45.43 24.72 -7.12
C PRO A 869 -46.06 25.55 -5.99
N THR A 870 -45.23 26.20 -5.17
CA THR A 870 -45.70 27.01 -4.05
C THR A 870 -45.82 28.48 -4.44
N ASP A 871 -47.02 28.93 -4.76
CA ASP A 871 -47.34 30.33 -5.06
C ASP A 871 -46.44 30.96 -6.13
N ASN A 872 -45.91 30.16 -7.08
CA ASN A 872 -44.93 30.60 -8.08
C ASN A 872 -43.66 31.21 -7.46
N THR A 873 -43.28 30.74 -6.28
CA THR A 873 -42.14 31.28 -5.51
C THR A 873 -40.85 30.51 -5.79
N TYR A 874 -39.76 31.23 -6.03
CA TYR A 874 -38.41 30.69 -6.12
C TYR A 874 -37.42 31.48 -5.26
N ILE A 875 -36.33 30.82 -4.86
CA ILE A 875 -35.29 31.41 -4.02
C ILE A 875 -34.05 31.69 -4.88
N SER A 876 -33.64 32.94 -4.92
CA SER A 876 -32.36 33.38 -5.47
C SER A 876 -31.35 33.55 -4.34
N MET A 877 -30.36 32.66 -4.29
CA MET A 877 -29.33 32.67 -3.26
C MET A 877 -28.01 33.18 -3.83
N ILE A 878 -27.40 34.17 -3.19
CA ILE A 878 -26.09 34.70 -3.56
C ILE A 878 -25.14 34.49 -2.40
N ILE A 879 -24.04 33.81 -2.67
CA ILE A 879 -23.01 33.50 -1.68
C ILE A 879 -21.71 34.14 -2.14
N ALA A 880 -21.26 35.16 -1.42
CA ALA A 880 -20.07 35.92 -1.77
C ALA A 880 -19.10 35.95 -0.60
N TYR A 881 -17.89 35.44 -0.79
CA TYR A 881 -16.89 35.44 0.28
C TYR A 881 -15.48 35.64 -0.28
N PRO A 882 -14.58 36.38 0.41
CA PRO A 882 -14.81 37.19 1.61
C PRO A 882 -15.31 38.61 1.34
N ALA A 883 -15.83 38.87 0.14
CA ALA A 883 -16.48 40.14 -0.16
C ALA A 883 -17.72 40.36 0.74
N THR A 884 -18.00 41.62 1.03
CA THR A 884 -19.32 42.06 1.50
C THR A 884 -20.14 42.49 0.29
N VAL A 885 -21.38 42.03 0.20
CA VAL A 885 -22.31 42.45 -0.85
C VAL A 885 -22.92 43.77 -0.43
N VAL A 886 -22.20 44.87 -0.68
CA VAL A 886 -22.70 46.21 -0.39
C VAL A 886 -23.72 46.61 -1.44
N ALA A 887 -24.96 46.21 -1.22
CA ALA A 887 -26.08 46.70 -1.99
C ALA A 887 -27.29 46.90 -1.09
N LYS A 888 -27.48 48.14 -0.63
CA LYS A 888 -28.81 48.72 -0.37
C LYS A 888 -29.62 48.83 -1.69
N LEU A 889 -29.62 47.79 -2.52
CA LEU A 889 -30.46 47.73 -3.71
C LEU A 889 -31.83 47.31 -3.21
N ARG A 890 -32.76 48.27 -3.12
CA ARG A 890 -34.18 47.97 -2.98
C ARG A 890 -34.52 46.90 -4.03
N PRO A 891 -35.20 45.80 -3.69
CA PRO A 891 -35.70 44.88 -4.68
C PRO A 891 -36.56 45.71 -5.63
N ARG A 892 -36.08 45.94 -6.86
CA ARG A 892 -37.00 46.33 -7.91
C ARG A 892 -37.84 45.06 -8.13
N PRO A 893 -39.18 45.14 -8.06
CA PRO A 893 -40.01 44.10 -8.65
C PRO A 893 -39.46 43.81 -10.04
N ASP A 894 -39.42 42.54 -10.45
CA ASP A 894 -39.08 42.19 -11.83
C ASP A 894 -39.75 43.21 -12.78
N PRO A 895 -38.98 43.86 -13.67
CA PRO A 895 -39.51 44.93 -14.48
C PRO A 895 -40.72 44.42 -15.24
N VAL A 896 -41.82 45.16 -15.13
CA VAL A 896 -43.01 44.96 -15.96
C VAL A 896 -42.56 45.15 -17.40
N TYR A 897 -42.33 44.04 -18.11
CA TYR A 897 -42.18 44.08 -19.55
C TYR A 897 -43.47 43.60 -20.18
N ASN A 898 -44.10 44.57 -20.84
CA ASN A 898 -45.17 44.39 -21.81
C ASN A 898 -44.73 43.35 -22.84
N LEU A 899 -45.13 42.09 -22.62
CA LEU A 899 -45.40 41.20 -23.74
C LEU A 899 -46.47 41.90 -24.59
N ARG A 900 -46.26 41.94 -25.91
CA ARG A 900 -47.30 42.28 -26.89
C ARG A 900 -48.58 41.44 -26.62
N PRO A 901 -49.75 41.92 -27.04
CA PRO A 901 -50.95 41.94 -26.22
C PRO A 901 -51.64 40.58 -26.14
N ARG A 902 -51.62 39.99 -24.95
CA ARG A 902 -52.77 39.43 -24.20
C ARG A 902 -52.20 38.69 -22.98
N PRO A 903 -52.68 38.96 -21.76
CA PRO A 903 -52.42 38.03 -20.66
C PRO A 903 -53.16 36.74 -21.00
N ASP A 904 -52.43 35.67 -21.32
CA ASP A 904 -53.00 34.34 -21.16
C ASP A 904 -53.31 34.18 -19.66
N PRO A 905 -54.57 33.94 -19.25
CA PRO A 905 -54.97 33.90 -17.83
C PRO A 905 -54.26 32.82 -16.99
N LYS A 906 -53.38 32.01 -17.60
CA LYS A 906 -52.71 30.87 -16.99
C LYS A 906 -51.32 31.16 -16.41
N HIS A 907 -50.65 32.26 -16.75
CA HIS A 907 -49.30 32.55 -16.21
C HIS A 907 -49.35 33.51 -15.02
N LYS A 908 -49.40 32.95 -13.81
CA LYS A 908 -49.26 33.70 -12.54
C LYS A 908 -47.85 34.30 -12.43
N ARG A 909 -47.76 35.52 -11.88
CA ARG A 909 -46.49 36.25 -11.69
C ARG A 909 -45.56 35.47 -10.73
N LEU A 910 -44.32 35.21 -11.15
CA LEU A 910 -43.29 34.61 -10.30
C LEU A 910 -42.94 35.52 -9.12
N LYS A 911 -42.75 34.94 -7.94
CA LYS A 911 -42.33 35.61 -6.71
C LYS A 911 -40.89 35.21 -6.38
N GLN A 912 -40.00 36.20 -6.28
CA GLN A 912 -38.59 35.98 -5.93
C GLN A 912 -38.36 36.22 -4.44
N VAL A 913 -37.70 35.29 -3.76
CA VAL A 913 -37.11 35.47 -2.43
C VAL A 913 -35.60 35.59 -2.60
N THR A 914 -35.02 36.68 -2.15
CA THR A 914 -33.56 36.89 -2.24
C THR A 914 -32.89 36.57 -0.91
N VAL A 915 -31.88 35.70 -0.96
CA VAL A 915 -31.04 35.33 0.18
C VAL A 915 -29.60 35.67 -0.14
N ILE A 916 -29.01 36.60 0.62
CA ILE A 916 -27.62 37.04 0.47
C ILE A 916 -26.81 36.54 1.67
N ILE A 917 -25.77 35.76 1.37
CA ILE A 917 -24.79 35.28 2.33
C ILE A 917 -23.45 35.90 1.96
N ASP A 918 -22.89 36.69 2.86
CA ASP A 918 -21.64 37.39 2.64
C ASP A 918 -20.74 37.39 3.88
N LYS A 919 -19.61 38.10 3.82
CA LYS A 919 -18.69 38.22 4.96
C LYS A 919 -19.38 38.59 6.29
N GLY A 920 -20.46 39.36 6.25
CA GLY A 920 -21.15 39.88 7.43
C GLY A 920 -22.03 38.87 8.17
N ASN A 921 -22.54 37.83 7.49
CA ASN A 921 -23.48 36.87 8.09
C ASN A 921 -23.09 35.39 7.90
N ILE A 922 -22.11 35.08 7.05
CA ILE A 922 -21.73 33.69 6.74
C ILE A 922 -21.35 32.86 7.96
N SER A 923 -20.70 33.44 8.97
CA SER A 923 -20.29 32.77 10.22
C SER A 923 -21.45 32.41 11.14
N GLU A 924 -22.62 33.02 10.95
CA GLU A 924 -23.83 32.69 11.73
C GLU A 924 -24.76 31.72 10.99
N ILE A 925 -24.52 31.53 9.68
CA ILE A 925 -25.35 30.69 8.80
C ILE A 925 -24.65 29.37 8.52
N PHE A 926 -23.39 29.39 8.09
CA PHE A 926 -22.66 28.18 7.71
C PHE A 926 -21.87 27.58 8.85
N PRO A 927 -21.57 26.26 8.80
CA PRO A 927 -20.72 25.60 9.77
C PRO A 927 -19.40 26.34 9.96
N GLN A 928 -19.00 26.52 11.23
CA GLN A 928 -17.77 27.24 11.57
C GLN A 928 -16.54 26.63 10.89
N SER A 929 -16.50 25.31 10.74
CA SER A 929 -15.46 24.57 10.02
C SER A 929 -15.27 25.04 8.57
N HIS A 930 -16.37 25.30 7.85
CA HIS A 930 -16.33 25.81 6.46
C HIS A 930 -15.83 27.26 6.41
N VAL A 931 -16.24 28.08 7.39
CA VAL A 931 -15.85 29.49 7.46
C VAL A 931 -14.36 29.62 7.77
N ASP A 932 -13.85 28.80 8.70
CA ASP A 932 -12.43 28.70 9.04
C ASP A 932 -11.60 28.22 7.86
N PHE A 933 -12.09 27.23 7.11
CA PHE A 933 -11.49 26.82 5.84
C PHE A 933 -11.38 27.98 4.84
N LEU A 934 -12.50 28.67 4.57
CA LEU A 934 -12.50 29.82 3.65
C LEU A 934 -11.61 30.98 4.14
N ASN A 935 -11.40 31.10 5.47
CA ASN A 935 -10.44 32.03 6.06
C ASN A 935 -8.98 31.67 5.74
N GLY A 936 -8.63 30.38 5.82
CA GLY A 936 -7.28 29.89 5.53
C GLY A 936 -6.80 30.18 4.11
N ILE A 937 -7.69 30.11 3.12
CA ILE A 937 -7.36 30.34 1.71
C ILE A 937 -7.37 31.83 1.28
N LYS A 938 -7.63 32.78 2.20
CA LYS A 938 -7.67 34.23 1.88
C LYS A 938 -6.31 34.77 1.41
N GLY A 939 -5.20 34.22 1.91
CA GLY A 939 -3.83 34.66 1.60
C GLY A 939 -3.45 34.49 0.12
N PRO A 940 -3.55 33.27 -0.45
CA PRO A 940 -3.39 33.02 -1.88
C PRO A 940 -4.31 33.90 -2.75
N ILE A 941 -5.58 34.06 -2.38
CA ILE A 941 -6.57 34.87 -3.10
C ILE A 941 -6.21 36.38 -3.07
N LYS A 942 -5.63 36.88 -1.97
CA LYS A 942 -5.14 38.27 -1.85
C LYS A 942 -3.99 38.59 -2.82
N ARG A 943 -3.04 37.66 -3.02
CA ARG A 943 -1.91 37.84 -3.95
C ARG A 943 -2.37 38.02 -5.40
N HIS A 944 -3.42 37.31 -5.81
CA HIS A 944 -4.04 37.46 -7.14
C HIS A 944 -4.83 38.78 -7.29
N ALA A 945 -5.53 39.21 -6.23
CA ALA A 945 -6.32 40.45 -6.26
C ALA A 945 -5.43 41.70 -6.45
N LEU A 946 -4.23 41.73 -5.85
CA LEU A 946 -3.24 42.79 -6.04
C LEU A 946 -2.76 42.91 -7.50
N GLY A 947 -2.43 41.79 -8.16
CA GLY A 947 -2.03 41.81 -9.58
C GLY A 947 -3.16 42.17 -10.54
N THR A 948 -4.42 41.89 -10.18
CA THR A 948 -5.59 42.26 -11.01
C THR A 948 -5.93 43.76 -10.86
N LEU A 949 -5.77 44.32 -9.65
CA LEU A 949 -5.93 45.76 -9.40
C LEU A 949 -4.83 46.59 -10.08
N GLU A 950 -3.59 46.10 -10.11
CA GLU A 950 -2.49 46.72 -10.88
C GLU A 950 -2.76 46.67 -12.40
N ALA A 951 -3.28 45.55 -12.92
CA ALA A 951 -3.63 45.45 -14.34
C ALA A 951 -4.83 46.35 -14.74
N GLU A 952 -5.82 46.52 -13.86
CA GLU A 952 -6.94 47.44 -14.08
C GLU A 952 -6.55 48.91 -13.89
N SER A 953 -5.62 49.23 -12.97
CA SER A 953 -5.08 50.59 -12.86
C SER A 953 -4.23 50.95 -14.08
N LEU A 954 -3.41 50.01 -14.59
CA LEU A 954 -2.65 50.16 -15.84
C LEU A 954 -3.56 50.36 -17.06
N LYS A 955 -4.73 49.72 -17.11
CA LYS A 955 -5.74 49.95 -18.17
C LYS A 955 -6.44 51.31 -18.03
N LYS A 956 -6.70 51.79 -16.81
CA LYS A 956 -7.28 53.13 -16.56
C LYS A 956 -6.28 54.28 -16.73
N THR A 957 -4.98 54.00 -16.74
CA THR A 957 -3.93 55.00 -17.01
C THR A 957 -3.54 55.03 -18.51
N ARG A 958 -4.09 54.11 -19.32
CA ARG A 958 -3.91 54.02 -20.78
C ARG A 958 -5.17 54.39 -21.59
N MET A 959 -6.26 54.76 -20.93
CA MET A 959 -7.39 55.51 -21.50
C MET A 959 -7.35 56.92 -20.92
#